data_AF-A0A1I7K0M5-F1
#
_entry.id   AF-A0A1I7K0M5-F1
#
_cell.length_a   1.000
_cell.length_b   1.000
_cell.length_c   1.000
_cell.angle_alpha   90.00
_cell.angle_beta   90.00
_cell.angle_gamma   90.00
#
_symmetry.space_group_name_H-M   'P 1'
#
loop_
_entity.id
_entity.type
_entity.pdbx_description
1 polymer ?
#
loop_
_entity_poly.entity_id
_entity_poly.type
_entity_poly.pdbx_seq_one_letter_code
_entity_poly.pdbx_strand_id
1 'polypeptide(L)'
;MKLTPEKLCSAINEYSHKPEKQRQLTPEQMQWFTDPENVFLLINIALTIPEEAMDDIGDAINSWAEVAIAGLALTATKLPAEAKQQFEETIEQILVDTKENVEFNNECILLFLSILKKHQFHIQADITQLLKTPKHDHDTNVTSFPQQPFKLNQLLDQFDLKSGIEFIECFENGFSVIPHEALPYLLSEVTQYPWGIDALLLLTQYFEEPVALASAQVLDSCPSSAWAHLSYQQLINLCTRFNRHPSIKRYLKRWKKLAMKHSKAPTTPVIHELYVSHVDGNDCASMMMKITLDGQILQLNMMLDFKSGIRETLLNLAPDQTLTELMAQLDDSVDFTPVSPDWLQQILPWILSVQLNKNTPIDLYSLHWLSQLPFEWTQPETFAFEVWNKKLGYQEDPKRQERNRLSSIYMEHFSPLLMSWLAPEEYLLTAKKPRDLLKNYYYANRELFTERLTYSATVERYKLPTQTQRLTNDYLDLAHTLYDPALNRKKFSLFDTLSEISFEYFSMMMEPTHAELPPQGLVIKVNLLDASPAVWRRIRISNQLTLSELHEVIQDVMGWENAHLYSFDIGGIEIPEEHNDQIRIGVFLNDIGATLNYQYDFGDGWFHQVTVEKILPKDIFQPEVTAGNGMCPAEDSGGIWHWNHLLKLRKKKILTEDEAEQLEWAGLSPDEQPEPFDKQQANKRLKALFNY
;
A
#
# COMPACT_ATOMS: atom_id res chain seq x y z
N MET A 1 -13.14 -15.37 0.43
CA MET A 1 -14.57 -15.74 0.54
C MET A 1 -15.13 -15.86 -0.88
N LYS A 2 -15.81 -16.95 -1.24
CA LYS A 2 -16.47 -17.04 -2.56
C LYS A 2 -17.76 -16.22 -2.57
N LEU A 3 -17.90 -15.33 -3.54
CA LEU A 3 -19.11 -14.53 -3.73
C LEU A 3 -20.17 -15.31 -4.50
N THR A 4 -21.44 -14.98 -4.23
CA THR A 4 -22.55 -15.37 -5.11
C THR A 4 -22.83 -14.24 -6.11
N PRO A 5 -23.41 -14.55 -7.29
CA PRO A 5 -23.80 -13.53 -8.26
C PRO A 5 -24.69 -12.44 -7.67
N GLU A 6 -25.65 -12.82 -6.81
CA GLU A 6 -26.61 -11.89 -6.21
C GLU A 6 -25.92 -10.90 -5.26
N LYS A 7 -24.97 -11.38 -4.44
CA LYS A 7 -24.21 -10.51 -3.53
C LYS A 7 -23.38 -9.49 -4.32
N LEU A 8 -22.73 -9.92 -5.38
CA LEU A 8 -21.90 -9.04 -6.22
C LEU A 8 -22.74 -8.01 -6.97
N CYS A 9 -23.82 -8.42 -7.64
CA CYS A 9 -24.75 -7.51 -8.33
C CYS A 9 -25.37 -6.50 -7.36
N SER A 10 -25.79 -6.93 -6.17
CA SER A 10 -26.35 -6.04 -5.15
C SER A 10 -25.34 -4.98 -4.71
N ALA A 11 -24.07 -5.36 -4.51
CA ALA A 11 -23.02 -4.43 -4.11
C ALA A 11 -22.68 -3.41 -5.20
N ILE A 12 -22.61 -3.84 -6.47
CA ILE A 12 -22.41 -2.95 -7.63
C ILE A 12 -23.57 -1.97 -7.75
N ASN A 13 -24.81 -2.45 -7.61
CA ASN A 13 -25.98 -1.59 -7.68
C ASN A 13 -26.04 -0.60 -6.51
N GLU A 14 -25.72 -1.01 -5.28
CA GLU A 14 -25.64 -0.07 -4.16
C GLU A 14 -24.55 0.99 -4.40
N TYR A 15 -23.40 0.57 -4.94
CA TYR A 15 -22.31 1.47 -5.30
C TYR A 15 -22.71 2.49 -6.36
N SER A 16 -23.47 2.10 -7.40
CA SER A 16 -23.90 3.04 -8.46
C SER A 16 -24.82 4.15 -7.94
N HIS A 17 -25.58 3.89 -6.87
CA HIS A 17 -26.48 4.87 -6.25
C HIS A 17 -25.77 5.86 -5.32
N LYS A 18 -24.49 5.62 -4.99
CA LYS A 18 -23.69 6.57 -4.19
C LYS A 18 -23.28 7.78 -5.03
N PRO A 19 -23.20 8.99 -4.43
CA PRO A 19 -22.58 10.14 -5.07
C PRO A 19 -21.17 9.79 -5.54
N GLU A 20 -20.76 10.27 -6.72
CA GLU A 20 -19.47 9.95 -7.34
C GLU A 20 -18.26 10.13 -6.39
N LYS A 21 -18.26 11.18 -5.56
CA LYS A 21 -17.21 11.43 -4.56
C LYS A 21 -17.17 10.43 -3.40
N GLN A 22 -18.21 9.62 -3.22
CA GLN A 22 -18.35 8.59 -2.19
C GLN A 22 -18.28 7.18 -2.78
N ARG A 23 -18.05 7.06 -4.10
CA ARG A 23 -17.90 5.79 -4.81
C ARG A 23 -16.48 5.24 -4.58
N GLN A 24 -16.24 4.70 -3.38
CA GLN A 24 -15.03 3.92 -3.07
C GLN A 24 -15.42 2.53 -2.55
N LEU A 25 -14.69 1.51 -3.02
CA LEU A 25 -14.84 0.16 -2.49
C LEU A 25 -14.31 0.11 -1.06
N THR A 26 -14.99 -0.61 -0.17
CA THR A 26 -14.50 -0.82 1.20
C THR A 26 -13.30 -1.78 1.19
N PRO A 27 -12.45 -1.77 2.24
CA PRO A 27 -11.38 -2.76 2.38
C PRO A 27 -11.87 -4.21 2.27
N GLU A 28 -13.03 -4.52 2.86
CA GLU A 28 -13.66 -5.84 2.74
C GLU A 28 -14.01 -6.19 1.28
N GLN A 29 -14.59 -5.23 0.53
CA GLN A 29 -14.94 -5.43 -0.88
C GLN A 29 -13.69 -5.59 -1.75
N MET A 30 -12.62 -4.82 -1.48
CA MET A 30 -11.34 -5.00 -2.16
C MET A 30 -10.75 -6.39 -1.90
N GLN A 31 -10.88 -6.90 -0.66
CA GLN A 31 -10.45 -8.26 -0.32
C GLN A 31 -11.23 -9.36 -1.05
N TRP A 32 -12.43 -9.09 -1.56
CA TRP A 32 -13.15 -10.10 -2.35
C TRP A 32 -12.32 -10.54 -3.57
N PHE A 33 -11.53 -9.64 -4.16
CA PHE A 33 -10.76 -9.90 -5.37
C PHE A 33 -9.37 -10.48 -5.12
N THR A 34 -9.04 -10.84 -3.86
CA THR A 34 -7.88 -11.71 -3.60
C THR A 34 -8.16 -13.16 -4.03
N ASP A 35 -9.44 -13.53 -4.19
CA ASP A 35 -9.86 -14.81 -4.77
C ASP A 35 -10.12 -14.64 -6.27
N PRO A 36 -9.30 -15.24 -7.16
CA PRO A 36 -9.45 -15.11 -8.61
C PRO A 36 -10.84 -15.48 -9.14
N GLU A 37 -11.52 -16.43 -8.50
CA GLU A 37 -12.86 -16.87 -8.90
C GLU A 37 -13.89 -15.74 -8.84
N ASN A 38 -13.74 -14.80 -7.90
CA ASN A 38 -14.63 -13.65 -7.78
C ASN A 38 -14.40 -12.63 -8.91
N VAL A 39 -13.17 -12.54 -9.43
CA VAL A 39 -12.85 -11.70 -10.59
C VAL A 39 -13.48 -12.31 -11.85
N PHE A 40 -13.36 -13.63 -12.02
CA PHE A 40 -14.00 -14.35 -13.12
C PHE A 40 -15.52 -14.23 -13.08
N LEU A 41 -16.11 -14.30 -11.88
CA LEU A 41 -17.54 -14.06 -11.68
C LEU A 41 -17.94 -12.64 -12.11
N LEU A 42 -17.18 -11.62 -11.72
CA LEU A 42 -17.43 -10.23 -12.12
C LEU A 42 -17.40 -10.06 -13.64
N ILE A 43 -16.36 -10.61 -14.30
CA ILE A 43 -16.23 -10.58 -15.76
C ILE A 43 -17.47 -11.21 -16.40
N ASN A 44 -17.84 -12.42 -15.98
CA ASN A 44 -18.97 -13.13 -16.58
C ASN A 44 -20.29 -12.38 -16.41
N ILE A 45 -20.57 -11.86 -15.20
CA ILE A 45 -21.77 -11.05 -14.96
C ILE A 45 -21.77 -9.82 -15.85
N ALA A 46 -20.68 -9.04 -15.85
CA ALA A 46 -20.61 -7.78 -16.58
C ALA A 46 -20.80 -7.95 -18.09
N LEU A 47 -20.28 -9.02 -18.67
CA LEU A 47 -20.44 -9.34 -20.09
C LEU A 47 -21.89 -9.68 -20.49
N THR A 48 -22.74 -10.04 -19.53
CA THR A 48 -24.16 -10.40 -19.75
C THR A 48 -25.15 -9.28 -19.38
N ILE A 49 -24.65 -8.12 -18.95
CA ILE A 49 -25.48 -6.96 -18.62
C ILE A 49 -26.07 -6.37 -19.92
N PRO A 50 -27.40 -6.16 -20.02
CA PRO A 50 -28.01 -5.53 -21.18
C PRO A 50 -27.41 -4.15 -21.47
N GLU A 51 -27.28 -3.78 -22.75
CA GLU A 51 -26.72 -2.47 -23.14
C GLU A 51 -27.49 -1.31 -22.50
N GLU A 52 -28.81 -1.42 -22.34
CA GLU A 52 -29.61 -0.34 -21.73
C GLU A 52 -29.30 -0.11 -20.24
N ALA A 53 -28.78 -1.12 -19.54
CA ALA A 53 -28.40 -0.99 -18.14
C ALA A 53 -27.03 -0.30 -17.98
N MET A 54 -26.20 -0.24 -19.02
CA MET A 54 -24.86 0.38 -18.94
C MET A 54 -24.93 1.88 -18.68
N ASP A 55 -25.97 2.57 -19.13
CA ASP A 55 -26.19 3.99 -18.84
C ASP A 55 -26.32 4.25 -17.32
N ASP A 56 -26.86 3.29 -16.56
CA ASP A 56 -27.12 3.44 -15.12
C ASP A 56 -25.96 2.93 -14.25
N ILE A 57 -25.27 1.86 -14.67
CA ILE A 57 -24.26 1.16 -13.84
C ILE A 57 -22.87 1.07 -14.48
N GLY A 58 -22.65 1.60 -15.68
CA GLY A 58 -21.38 1.49 -16.41
C GLY A 58 -20.16 2.01 -15.64
N ASP A 59 -20.26 3.19 -15.03
CA ASP A 59 -19.20 3.76 -14.19
C ASP A 59 -18.86 2.86 -12.99
N ALA A 60 -19.88 2.22 -12.41
CA ALA A 60 -19.70 1.29 -11.31
C ALA A 60 -18.98 0.03 -11.80
N ILE A 61 -19.39 -0.55 -12.92
CA ILE A 61 -18.72 -1.70 -13.52
C ILE A 61 -17.26 -1.40 -13.82
N ASN A 62 -16.96 -0.24 -14.40
CA ASN A 62 -15.58 0.19 -14.65
C ASN A 62 -14.76 0.26 -13.35
N SER A 63 -15.27 0.93 -12.32
CA SER A 63 -14.58 1.08 -11.02
C SER A 63 -14.30 -0.27 -10.35
N TRP A 64 -15.27 -1.18 -10.42
CA TRP A 64 -15.14 -2.54 -9.88
C TRP A 64 -14.17 -3.39 -10.71
N ALA A 65 -14.19 -3.27 -12.04
CA ALA A 65 -13.30 -4.00 -12.93
C ALA A 65 -11.83 -3.60 -12.74
N GLU A 66 -11.53 -2.30 -12.62
CA GLU A 66 -10.19 -1.79 -12.34
C GLU A 66 -9.63 -2.40 -11.03
N VAL A 67 -10.39 -2.34 -9.94
CA VAL A 67 -9.96 -2.92 -8.65
C VAL A 67 -9.82 -4.44 -8.71
N ALA A 68 -10.77 -5.12 -9.33
CA ALA A 68 -10.77 -6.58 -9.41
C ALA A 68 -9.59 -7.11 -10.24
N ILE A 69 -9.31 -6.50 -11.39
CA ILE A 69 -8.21 -6.91 -12.28
C ILE A 69 -6.86 -6.51 -11.68
N ALA A 70 -6.75 -5.35 -11.03
CA ALA A 70 -5.56 -4.98 -10.27
C ALA A 70 -5.26 -6.00 -9.15
N GLY A 71 -6.29 -6.40 -8.40
CA GLY A 71 -6.19 -7.45 -7.38
C GLY A 71 -5.77 -8.81 -7.95
N LEU A 72 -6.31 -9.18 -9.12
CA LEU A 72 -5.91 -10.40 -9.85
C LEU A 72 -4.44 -10.34 -10.27
N ALA A 73 -4.00 -9.22 -10.82
CA ALA A 73 -2.61 -9.00 -11.23
C ALA A 73 -1.65 -9.12 -10.04
N LEU A 74 -2.00 -8.50 -8.90
CA LEU A 74 -1.22 -8.60 -7.66
C LEU A 74 -1.17 -10.06 -7.17
N THR A 75 -2.29 -10.77 -7.18
CA THR A 75 -2.37 -12.17 -6.79
C THR A 75 -1.49 -13.04 -7.68
N ALA A 76 -1.47 -12.81 -8.99
CA ALA A 76 -0.61 -13.52 -9.93
C ALA A 76 0.89 -13.34 -9.60
N THR A 77 1.31 -12.20 -9.04
CA THR A 77 2.72 -12.00 -8.64
C THR A 77 3.14 -12.82 -7.41
N LYS A 78 2.19 -13.27 -6.59
CA LYS A 78 2.43 -14.08 -5.39
C LYS A 78 2.38 -15.59 -5.66
N LEU A 79 1.85 -15.98 -6.82
CA LEU A 79 1.68 -17.37 -7.22
C LEU A 79 2.82 -17.85 -8.14
N PRO A 80 2.93 -19.17 -8.41
CA PRO A 80 3.88 -19.71 -9.37
C PRO A 80 3.78 -19.03 -10.75
N ALA A 81 4.87 -19.06 -11.51
CA ALA A 81 4.98 -18.36 -12.79
C ALA A 81 3.87 -18.72 -13.79
N GLU A 82 3.32 -19.94 -13.70
CA GLU A 82 2.25 -20.44 -14.57
C GLU A 82 0.85 -19.92 -14.18
N ALA A 83 0.65 -19.38 -12.98
CA ALA A 83 -0.67 -18.98 -12.49
C ALA A 83 -1.28 -17.84 -13.33
N LYS A 84 -0.45 -16.87 -13.75
CA LYS A 84 -0.92 -15.79 -14.63
C LYS A 84 -1.45 -16.33 -15.96
N GLN A 85 -0.75 -17.30 -16.55
CA GLN A 85 -1.17 -17.93 -17.79
C GLN A 85 -2.50 -18.69 -17.60
N GLN A 86 -2.68 -19.39 -16.48
CA GLN A 86 -3.94 -20.05 -16.17
C GLN A 86 -5.11 -19.07 -16.04
N PHE A 87 -4.87 -17.89 -15.45
CA PHE A 87 -5.87 -16.84 -15.40
C PHE A 87 -6.21 -16.31 -16.80
N GLU A 88 -5.19 -16.07 -17.64
CA GLU A 88 -5.37 -15.67 -19.05
C GLU A 88 -6.22 -16.71 -19.80
N GLU A 89 -5.90 -18.00 -19.70
CA GLU A 89 -6.64 -19.11 -20.33
C GLU A 89 -8.09 -19.20 -19.82
N THR A 90 -8.31 -19.00 -18.52
CA THR A 90 -9.65 -19.03 -17.93
C THR A 90 -10.50 -17.86 -18.40
N ILE A 91 -9.92 -16.66 -18.45
CA ILE A 91 -10.60 -15.46 -18.96
C ILE A 91 -10.94 -15.63 -20.44
N GLU A 92 -10.02 -16.15 -21.25
CA GLU A 92 -10.29 -16.46 -22.66
C GLU A 92 -11.44 -17.45 -22.81
N GLN A 93 -11.49 -18.49 -21.97
CA GLN A 93 -12.59 -19.45 -21.98
C GLN A 93 -13.93 -18.79 -21.62
N ILE A 94 -13.96 -17.90 -20.63
CA ILE A 94 -15.17 -17.13 -20.27
C ILE A 94 -15.63 -16.27 -21.46
N LEU A 95 -14.71 -15.59 -22.12
CA LEU A 95 -15.01 -14.78 -23.32
C LEU A 95 -15.54 -15.63 -24.49
N VAL A 96 -15.17 -16.90 -24.59
CA VAL A 96 -15.70 -17.80 -25.63
C VAL A 96 -17.05 -18.37 -25.21
N ASP A 97 -17.16 -18.92 -24.00
CA ASP A 97 -18.36 -19.60 -23.50
C ASP A 97 -19.55 -18.64 -23.37
N THR A 98 -19.34 -17.44 -22.83
CA THR A 98 -20.43 -16.47 -22.68
C THR A 98 -20.99 -16.08 -24.05
N LYS A 99 -20.13 -15.97 -25.07
CA LYS A 99 -20.55 -15.68 -26.44
C LYS A 99 -21.45 -16.74 -27.06
N GLU A 100 -21.12 -18.01 -26.83
CA GLU A 100 -21.85 -19.12 -27.43
C GLU A 100 -23.24 -19.28 -26.80
N ASN A 101 -23.42 -18.79 -25.57
CA ASN A 101 -24.61 -19.02 -24.76
C ASN A 101 -25.51 -17.79 -24.55
N VAL A 102 -24.98 -16.57 -24.68
CA VAL A 102 -25.69 -15.30 -24.35
C VAL A 102 -25.32 -14.20 -25.36
N GLU A 103 -26.19 -13.21 -25.53
CA GLU A 103 -25.86 -11.99 -26.28
C GLU A 103 -24.90 -11.10 -25.47
N PHE A 104 -23.84 -10.63 -26.13
CA PHE A 104 -22.77 -9.89 -25.48
C PHE A 104 -23.03 -8.39 -25.40
N ASN A 105 -22.63 -7.80 -24.28
CA ASN A 105 -22.41 -6.37 -24.20
C ASN A 105 -21.02 -6.01 -24.77
N ASN A 106 -21.01 -5.37 -25.95
CA ASN A 106 -19.78 -5.03 -26.65
C ASN A 106 -18.92 -4.01 -25.89
N GLU A 107 -19.55 -3.07 -25.17
CA GLU A 107 -18.84 -2.06 -24.38
C GLU A 107 -18.10 -2.71 -23.21
N CYS A 108 -18.75 -3.64 -22.50
CA CYS A 108 -18.12 -4.40 -21.44
C CYS A 108 -16.93 -5.23 -21.95
N ILE A 109 -17.03 -5.88 -23.12
CA ILE A 109 -15.89 -6.63 -23.67
C ILE A 109 -14.68 -5.72 -23.87
N LEU A 110 -14.88 -4.58 -24.52
CA LEU A 110 -13.79 -3.65 -24.81
C LEU A 110 -13.20 -3.08 -23.53
N LEU A 111 -14.04 -2.73 -22.55
CA LEU A 111 -13.65 -2.26 -21.23
C LEU A 111 -12.80 -3.29 -20.47
N PHE A 112 -13.27 -4.53 -20.35
CA PHE A 112 -12.52 -5.56 -19.62
C PHE A 112 -11.22 -5.91 -20.33
N LEU A 113 -11.22 -5.99 -21.67
CA LEU A 113 -9.99 -6.24 -22.43
C LEU A 113 -9.00 -5.09 -22.29
N SER A 114 -9.44 -3.83 -22.27
CA SER A 114 -8.53 -2.69 -22.09
C SER A 114 -7.91 -2.69 -20.69
N ILE A 115 -8.70 -2.93 -19.64
CA ILE A 115 -8.21 -3.02 -18.26
C ILE A 115 -7.27 -4.23 -18.09
N LEU A 116 -7.61 -5.40 -18.63
CA LEU A 116 -6.73 -6.58 -18.61
C LEU A 116 -5.39 -6.29 -19.27
N LYS A 117 -5.40 -5.64 -20.44
CA LYS A 117 -4.17 -5.24 -21.13
C LYS A 117 -3.38 -4.18 -20.37
N LYS A 118 -4.04 -3.19 -19.76
CA LYS A 118 -3.41 -2.20 -18.87
C LYS A 118 -2.65 -2.88 -17.72
N HIS A 119 -3.20 -3.96 -17.16
CA HIS A 119 -2.55 -4.83 -16.17
C HIS A 119 -1.66 -5.94 -16.77
N GLN A 120 -1.30 -5.82 -18.06
CA GLN A 120 -0.39 -6.67 -18.81
C GLN A 120 -0.81 -8.15 -18.90
N PHE A 121 -2.10 -8.47 -18.91
CA PHE A 121 -2.60 -9.81 -19.24
C PHE A 121 -2.57 -10.01 -20.77
N HIS A 122 -2.05 -11.14 -21.23
CA HIS A 122 -1.93 -11.50 -22.65
C HIS A 122 -3.18 -12.22 -23.15
N ILE A 123 -4.25 -11.47 -23.38
CA ILE A 123 -5.49 -12.03 -23.94
C ILE A 123 -5.39 -12.05 -25.47
N GLN A 124 -5.37 -13.25 -26.05
CA GLN A 124 -5.24 -13.50 -27.50
C GLN A 124 -6.58 -13.64 -28.22
N ALA A 125 -7.70 -13.53 -27.50
CA ALA A 125 -9.03 -13.67 -28.09
C ALA A 125 -9.23 -12.74 -29.29
N ASP A 126 -9.73 -13.27 -30.40
CA ASP A 126 -9.99 -12.50 -31.62
C ASP A 126 -11.19 -11.57 -31.40
N ILE A 127 -10.90 -10.31 -31.09
CA ILE A 127 -11.90 -9.26 -30.84
C ILE A 127 -12.85 -9.11 -32.02
N THR A 128 -12.36 -9.27 -33.25
CA THR A 128 -13.20 -9.19 -34.45
C THR A 128 -14.19 -10.35 -34.51
N GLN A 129 -13.82 -11.51 -33.97
CA GLN A 129 -14.78 -12.59 -33.77
C GLN A 129 -15.71 -12.25 -32.62
N LEU A 130 -15.22 -11.88 -31.45
CA LEU A 130 -16.04 -11.59 -30.26
C LEU A 130 -17.17 -10.60 -30.55
N LEU A 131 -16.88 -9.52 -31.26
CA LEU A 131 -17.85 -8.46 -31.61
C LEU A 131 -18.77 -8.82 -32.79
N LYS A 132 -18.56 -9.95 -33.49
CA LYS A 132 -19.50 -10.40 -34.53
C LYS A 132 -20.73 -11.02 -33.87
N THR A 133 -21.89 -10.37 -34.04
CA THR A 133 -23.20 -10.91 -33.67
C THR A 133 -23.44 -12.25 -34.41
N PRO A 134 -23.95 -13.31 -33.76
CA PRO A 134 -24.35 -14.53 -34.44
C PRO A 134 -25.44 -14.20 -35.47
N LYS A 135 -25.12 -14.42 -36.75
CA LYS A 135 -26.02 -14.14 -37.87
C LYS A 135 -27.26 -15.03 -37.79
N HIS A 136 -28.42 -14.45 -37.51
CA HIS A 136 -29.65 -14.94 -38.11
C HIS A 136 -29.73 -14.41 -39.55
N ASP A 137 -29.96 -15.31 -40.51
CA ASP A 137 -30.24 -14.99 -41.91
C ASP A 137 -31.46 -14.05 -41.97
N HIS A 138 -31.23 -12.75 -42.09
CA HIS A 138 -31.95 -11.82 -42.97
C HIS A 138 -31.35 -10.40 -42.82
N ASP A 139 -30.91 -9.86 -43.96
CA ASP A 139 -30.60 -8.45 -44.24
C ASP A 139 -29.66 -7.66 -43.29
N THR A 140 -28.41 -7.59 -43.76
CA THR A 140 -27.42 -6.49 -43.68
C THR A 140 -27.79 -5.21 -42.92
N ASN A 141 -26.98 -4.88 -41.89
CA ASN A 141 -26.44 -3.51 -41.62
C ASN A 141 -25.43 -3.44 -40.44
N VAL A 142 -24.59 -4.46 -40.21
CA VAL A 142 -23.50 -4.35 -39.23
C VAL A 142 -22.18 -4.08 -39.96
N THR A 143 -21.59 -2.91 -39.72
CA THR A 143 -20.30 -2.53 -40.27
C THR A 143 -19.19 -3.37 -39.63
N SER A 144 -18.39 -4.02 -40.47
CA SER A 144 -17.12 -4.61 -40.03
C SER A 144 -16.10 -3.49 -39.76
N PHE A 145 -15.11 -3.73 -38.88
CA PHE A 145 -13.95 -2.84 -38.71
C PHE A 145 -13.44 -2.41 -40.11
N PRO A 146 -13.35 -1.10 -40.38
CA PRO A 146 -13.13 -0.65 -41.75
C PRO A 146 -11.76 -1.09 -42.25
N GLN A 147 -11.76 -1.70 -43.43
CA GLN A 147 -10.55 -2.09 -44.16
C GLN A 147 -9.87 -0.91 -44.87
N GLN A 148 -10.35 0.31 -44.64
CA GLN A 148 -9.79 1.56 -45.15
C GLN A 148 -9.49 2.50 -43.98
N PRO A 149 -8.43 3.34 -44.08
CA PRO A 149 -8.00 4.18 -42.97
C PRO A 149 -9.16 5.05 -42.48
N PHE A 150 -9.56 4.83 -41.23
CA PHE A 150 -10.43 5.74 -40.51
C PHE A 150 -9.83 7.14 -40.60
N LYS A 151 -10.67 8.18 -40.63
CA LYS A 151 -10.23 9.55 -40.30
C LYS A 151 -10.00 9.64 -38.80
N LEU A 152 -9.01 8.89 -38.33
CA LEU A 152 -8.68 8.73 -36.91
C LEU A 152 -8.17 10.04 -36.31
N ASN A 153 -7.67 10.95 -37.16
CA ASN A 153 -7.40 12.32 -36.80
C ASN A 153 -8.62 13.03 -36.17
N GLN A 154 -9.83 12.82 -36.69
CA GLN A 154 -11.03 13.43 -36.12
C GLN A 154 -11.38 12.90 -34.73
N LEU A 155 -11.00 11.65 -34.41
CA LEU A 155 -11.17 11.08 -33.07
C LEU A 155 -10.11 11.63 -32.12
N LEU A 156 -8.83 11.63 -32.54
CA LEU A 156 -7.74 12.17 -31.73
C LEU A 156 -7.91 13.68 -31.46
N ASP A 157 -8.41 14.44 -32.45
CA ASP A 157 -8.71 15.86 -32.31
C ASP A 157 -9.82 16.13 -31.27
N GLN A 158 -10.72 15.18 -31.00
CA GLN A 158 -11.75 15.32 -29.96
C GLN A 158 -11.18 15.25 -28.54
N PHE A 159 -10.08 14.50 -28.35
CA PHE A 159 -9.44 14.35 -27.05
C PHE A 159 -8.49 15.52 -26.69
N ASP A 160 -8.20 16.41 -27.65
CA ASP A 160 -7.32 17.59 -27.46
C ASP A 160 -5.96 17.27 -26.82
N LEU A 161 -5.40 16.10 -27.13
CA LEU A 161 -4.17 15.57 -26.52
C LEU A 161 -2.97 16.51 -26.71
N LYS A 162 -2.28 16.84 -25.63
CA LYS A 162 -1.15 17.77 -25.57
C LYS A 162 0.20 17.07 -25.51
N SER A 163 0.24 15.83 -25.05
CA SER A 163 1.49 15.11 -24.80
C SER A 163 1.45 13.66 -25.26
N GLY A 164 2.64 13.06 -25.40
CA GLY A 164 2.74 11.67 -25.79
C GLY A 164 2.20 10.73 -24.71
N ILE A 165 2.28 11.13 -23.43
CA ILE A 165 1.79 10.32 -22.31
C ILE A 165 0.26 10.34 -22.20
N GLU A 166 -0.40 11.47 -22.50
CA GLU A 166 -1.86 11.53 -22.60
C GLU A 166 -2.37 10.60 -23.73
N PHE A 167 -1.63 10.49 -24.83
CA PHE A 167 -1.94 9.49 -25.86
C PHE A 167 -1.74 8.05 -25.37
N ILE A 168 -0.74 7.77 -24.53
CA ILE A 168 -0.57 6.43 -23.94
C ILE A 168 -1.77 6.08 -23.06
N GLU A 169 -2.24 7.01 -22.22
CA GLU A 169 -3.43 6.80 -21.41
C GLU A 169 -4.67 6.52 -22.28
N CYS A 170 -4.90 7.34 -23.31
CA CYS A 170 -5.97 7.11 -24.29
C CYS A 170 -5.82 5.76 -25.01
N PHE A 171 -4.57 5.37 -25.31
CA PHE A 171 -4.28 4.09 -25.96
C PHE A 171 -4.58 2.92 -25.02
N GLU A 172 -4.10 2.93 -23.78
CA GLU A 172 -4.34 1.87 -22.81
C GLU A 172 -5.84 1.71 -22.52
N ASN A 173 -6.57 2.81 -22.38
CA ASN A 173 -8.00 2.82 -22.04
C ASN A 173 -8.93 2.46 -23.20
N GLY A 174 -8.47 2.46 -24.46
CA GLY A 174 -9.37 2.21 -25.60
C GLY A 174 -8.74 1.70 -26.89
N PHE A 175 -7.54 2.14 -27.27
CA PHE A 175 -6.92 1.70 -28.54
C PHE A 175 -6.08 0.43 -28.42
N SER A 176 -5.78 -0.03 -27.20
CA SER A 176 -5.02 -1.25 -26.90
C SER A 176 -5.69 -2.52 -27.40
N VAL A 177 -7.01 -2.47 -27.61
CA VAL A 177 -7.87 -3.56 -28.10
C VAL A 177 -8.05 -3.54 -29.63
N ILE A 178 -7.40 -2.62 -30.35
CA ILE A 178 -7.46 -2.60 -31.81
C ILE A 178 -6.76 -3.85 -32.39
N PRO A 179 -7.34 -4.52 -33.41
CA PRO A 179 -6.70 -5.64 -34.09
C PRO A 179 -5.31 -5.29 -34.64
N HIS A 180 -4.37 -6.21 -34.54
CA HIS A 180 -2.97 -5.95 -34.88
C HIS A 180 -2.76 -5.48 -36.33
N GLU A 181 -3.61 -5.92 -37.26
CA GLU A 181 -3.57 -5.51 -38.67
C GLU A 181 -3.98 -4.05 -38.88
N ALA A 182 -4.77 -3.50 -37.97
CA ALA A 182 -5.27 -2.13 -38.02
C ALA A 182 -4.32 -1.13 -37.31
N LEU A 183 -3.46 -1.60 -36.41
CA LEU A 183 -2.53 -0.76 -35.65
C LEU A 183 -1.64 0.15 -36.53
N PRO A 184 -1.02 -0.30 -37.64
CA PRO A 184 -0.16 0.56 -38.44
C PRO A 184 -0.88 1.80 -39.00
N TYR A 185 -2.18 1.69 -39.30
CA TYR A 185 -2.96 2.82 -39.80
C TYR A 185 -3.17 3.87 -38.71
N LEU A 186 -3.61 3.46 -37.52
CA LEU A 186 -3.72 4.36 -36.35
C LEU A 186 -2.39 5.03 -36.05
N LEU A 187 -1.34 4.23 -35.88
CA LEU A 187 -0.04 4.72 -35.45
C LEU A 187 0.62 5.62 -36.49
N SER A 188 0.32 5.45 -37.79
CA SER A 188 0.79 6.36 -38.84
C SER A 188 0.20 7.77 -38.71
N GLU A 189 -1.06 7.92 -38.29
CA GLU A 189 -1.69 9.23 -38.08
C GLU A 189 -1.06 9.96 -36.88
N VAL A 190 -0.66 9.22 -35.84
CA VAL A 190 0.03 9.77 -34.66
C VAL A 190 1.29 10.56 -35.04
N THR A 191 1.97 10.20 -36.13
CA THR A 191 3.20 10.88 -36.58
C THR A 191 3.00 12.33 -36.99
N GLN A 192 1.75 12.75 -37.24
CA GLN A 192 1.41 14.11 -37.65
C GLN A 192 1.44 15.10 -36.47
N TYR A 193 1.31 14.59 -35.24
CA TYR A 193 1.25 15.41 -34.04
C TYR A 193 2.65 15.75 -33.50
N PRO A 194 2.83 16.92 -32.85
CA PRO A 194 4.11 17.32 -32.27
C PRO A 194 4.63 16.38 -31.18
N TRP A 195 3.75 15.64 -30.51
CA TRP A 195 4.11 14.66 -29.48
C TRP A 195 4.20 13.22 -30.02
N GLY A 196 3.92 13.01 -31.31
CA GLY A 196 3.74 11.67 -31.89
C GLY A 196 4.98 10.79 -31.85
N ILE A 197 6.17 11.38 -32.01
CA ILE A 197 7.43 10.63 -31.91
C ILE A 197 7.66 10.10 -30.50
N ASP A 198 7.31 10.88 -29.47
CA ASP A 198 7.44 10.47 -28.07
C ASP A 198 6.48 9.32 -27.76
N ALA A 199 5.20 9.46 -28.16
CA ALA A 199 4.18 8.43 -28.01
C ALA A 199 4.60 7.10 -28.66
N LEU A 200 5.05 7.14 -29.92
CA LEU A 200 5.48 5.92 -30.61
C LEU A 200 6.74 5.30 -29.98
N LEU A 201 7.68 6.11 -29.48
CA LEU A 201 8.85 5.60 -28.77
C LEU A 201 8.47 4.92 -27.45
N LEU A 202 7.53 5.49 -26.70
CA LEU A 202 6.96 4.85 -25.51
C LEU A 202 6.29 3.52 -25.89
N LEU A 203 5.43 3.50 -26.91
CA LEU A 203 4.77 2.27 -27.36
C LEU A 203 5.74 1.19 -27.84
N THR A 204 6.98 1.50 -28.23
CA THR A 204 7.99 0.46 -28.49
C THR A 204 8.37 -0.37 -27.25
N GLN A 205 8.00 0.09 -26.05
CA GLN A 205 8.18 -0.60 -24.78
C GLN A 205 6.88 -1.18 -24.22
N TYR A 206 5.75 -1.02 -24.93
CA TYR A 206 4.46 -1.61 -24.55
C TYR A 206 4.57 -3.12 -24.38
N PHE A 207 3.78 -3.72 -23.50
CA PHE A 207 4.01 -5.11 -23.09
C PHE A 207 3.82 -6.13 -24.23
N GLU A 208 2.84 -5.88 -25.11
CA GLU A 208 2.58 -6.71 -26.28
C GLU A 208 3.57 -6.39 -27.41
N GLU A 209 4.34 -7.39 -27.84
CA GLU A 209 5.31 -7.25 -28.93
C GLU A 209 4.68 -6.75 -30.25
N PRO A 210 3.46 -7.17 -30.67
CA PRO A 210 2.84 -6.66 -31.89
C PRO A 210 2.65 -5.13 -31.90
N VAL A 211 2.22 -4.53 -30.78
CA VAL A 211 2.07 -3.08 -30.64
C VAL A 211 3.42 -2.38 -30.73
N ALA A 212 4.43 -2.92 -30.04
CA ALA A 212 5.78 -2.39 -30.08
C ALA A 212 6.39 -2.45 -31.49
N LEU A 213 6.17 -3.55 -32.21
CA LEU A 213 6.68 -3.75 -33.57
C LEU A 213 5.97 -2.84 -34.58
N ALA A 214 4.64 -2.69 -34.49
CA ALA A 214 3.90 -1.77 -35.33
C ALA A 214 4.39 -0.32 -35.15
N SER A 215 4.56 0.11 -33.88
CA SER A 215 5.09 1.43 -33.52
C SER A 215 6.51 1.64 -34.10
N ALA A 216 7.37 0.63 -34.00
CA ALA A 216 8.71 0.68 -34.55
C ALA A 216 8.74 0.76 -36.08
N GLN A 217 7.87 0.03 -36.78
CA GLN A 217 7.78 0.10 -38.24
C GLN A 217 7.34 1.50 -38.69
N VAL A 218 6.35 2.09 -38.01
CA VAL A 218 5.91 3.46 -38.28
C VAL A 218 7.06 4.45 -38.04
N LEU A 219 7.74 4.39 -36.89
CA LEU A 219 8.91 5.24 -36.60
C LEU A 219 10.03 5.11 -37.64
N ASP A 220 10.30 3.91 -38.13
CA ASP A 220 11.39 3.66 -39.09
C ASP A 220 11.06 4.17 -40.51
N SER A 221 9.78 4.22 -40.85
CA SER A 221 9.26 4.78 -42.11
C SER A 221 9.12 6.31 -42.10
N CYS A 222 9.15 6.94 -40.93
CA CYS A 222 9.05 8.40 -40.80
C CYS A 222 10.20 9.13 -41.52
N PRO A 223 9.93 10.30 -42.12
CA PRO A 223 10.97 11.14 -42.67
C PRO A 223 11.90 11.62 -41.55
N SER A 224 13.18 11.87 -41.88
CA SER A 224 14.16 12.34 -40.88
C SER A 224 13.73 13.65 -40.20
N SER A 225 12.96 14.50 -40.89
CA SER A 225 12.44 15.76 -40.33
C SER A 225 11.44 15.55 -39.21
N ALA A 226 10.69 14.43 -39.17
CA ALA A 226 9.72 14.15 -38.10
C ALA A 226 10.41 14.02 -36.75
N TRP A 227 11.67 13.56 -36.71
CA TRP A 227 12.45 13.43 -35.49
C TRP A 227 12.79 14.77 -34.83
N ALA A 228 12.51 15.91 -35.48
CA ALA A 228 12.54 17.22 -34.84
C ALA A 228 11.45 17.43 -33.78
N HIS A 229 10.41 16.59 -33.81
CA HIS A 229 9.34 16.59 -32.82
C HIS A 229 9.67 15.80 -31.55
N LEU A 230 10.71 14.96 -31.55
CA LEU A 230 11.18 14.30 -30.33
C LEU A 230 11.40 15.35 -29.22
N SER A 231 10.71 15.19 -28.10
CA SER A 231 10.81 16.13 -26.98
C SER A 231 12.09 15.89 -26.20
N TYR A 232 12.39 14.62 -25.92
CA TYR A 232 13.49 14.22 -25.04
C TYR A 232 14.43 13.22 -25.70
N GLN A 233 15.68 13.64 -25.96
CA GLN A 233 16.72 12.72 -26.43
C GLN A 233 16.99 11.61 -25.40
N GLN A 234 16.70 11.85 -24.12
CA GLN A 234 16.89 10.85 -23.10
C GLN A 234 15.92 9.67 -23.22
N LEU A 235 14.73 9.87 -23.79
CA LEU A 235 13.77 8.80 -24.02
C LEU A 235 14.37 7.68 -24.86
N ILE A 236 15.04 8.02 -25.97
CA ILE A 236 15.68 7.00 -26.81
C ILE A 236 16.87 6.31 -26.12
N ASN A 237 17.58 7.00 -25.23
CA ASN A 237 18.64 6.38 -24.44
C ASN A 237 18.06 5.35 -23.45
N LEU A 238 16.96 5.68 -22.79
CA LEU A 238 16.25 4.79 -21.87
C LEU A 238 15.67 3.58 -22.62
N CYS A 239 14.94 3.80 -23.73
CA CYS A 239 14.41 2.71 -24.56
C CYS A 239 15.54 1.82 -25.10
N THR A 240 16.73 2.38 -25.38
CA THR A 240 17.87 1.56 -25.82
C THR A 240 18.43 0.69 -24.70
N ARG A 241 18.47 1.22 -23.48
CA ARG A 241 19.06 0.57 -22.31
C ARG A 241 18.14 -0.49 -21.72
N PHE A 242 16.86 -0.16 -21.56
CA PHE A 242 15.84 -0.99 -20.92
C PHE A 242 14.88 -1.61 -21.95
N ASN A 243 15.40 -1.92 -23.14
CA ASN A 243 14.62 -2.42 -24.25
C ASN A 243 13.91 -3.74 -23.91
N ARG A 244 12.58 -3.72 -23.83
CA ARG A 244 11.74 -4.88 -23.57
C ARG A 244 11.77 -5.92 -24.69
N HIS A 245 11.74 -5.47 -25.94
CA HIS A 245 11.52 -6.34 -27.12
C HIS A 245 12.75 -6.49 -28.00
N PRO A 246 13.40 -7.68 -28.06
CA PRO A 246 14.60 -7.88 -28.88
C PRO A 246 14.41 -7.56 -30.37
N SER A 247 13.21 -7.71 -30.91
CA SER A 247 12.86 -7.36 -32.30
C SER A 247 13.04 -5.87 -32.63
N ILE A 248 12.99 -5.00 -31.62
CA ILE A 248 13.14 -3.55 -31.79
C ILE A 248 14.62 -3.12 -31.84
N LYS A 249 15.54 -3.91 -31.29
CA LYS A 249 16.96 -3.54 -31.15
C LYS A 249 17.63 -3.10 -32.45
N ARG A 250 17.20 -3.68 -33.59
CA ARG A 250 17.74 -3.37 -34.92
C ARG A 250 17.52 -1.91 -35.34
N TYR A 251 16.49 -1.25 -34.84
CA TYR A 251 16.11 0.11 -35.24
C TYR A 251 16.84 1.20 -34.42
N LEU A 252 17.09 0.93 -33.13
CA LEU A 252 17.59 1.90 -32.15
C LEU A 252 18.85 2.66 -32.60
N LYS A 253 19.81 1.98 -33.24
CA LYS A 253 21.06 2.61 -33.71
C LYS A 253 20.81 3.70 -34.75
N ARG A 254 19.84 3.48 -35.67
CA ARG A 254 19.46 4.46 -36.69
C ARG A 254 18.72 5.63 -36.04
N TRP A 255 17.72 5.33 -35.22
CA TRP A 255 16.91 6.31 -34.52
C TRP A 255 17.75 7.23 -33.63
N LYS A 256 18.73 6.69 -32.89
CA LYS A 256 19.64 7.51 -32.07
C LYS A 256 20.39 8.54 -32.90
N LYS A 257 20.82 8.17 -34.12
CA LYS A 257 21.47 9.11 -35.05
C LYS A 257 20.50 10.18 -35.58
N LEU A 258 19.22 9.84 -35.76
CA LEU A 258 18.20 10.79 -36.21
C LEU A 258 17.87 11.79 -35.09
N ALA A 259 17.62 11.29 -33.87
CA ALA A 259 17.40 12.10 -32.67
C ALA A 259 18.54 13.09 -32.41
N MET A 260 19.80 12.65 -32.53
CA MET A 260 20.98 13.51 -32.32
C MET A 260 21.04 14.72 -33.28
N LYS A 261 20.43 14.65 -34.46
CA LYS A 261 20.44 15.76 -35.43
C LYS A 261 19.49 16.89 -35.06
N HIS A 262 18.50 16.61 -34.21
CA HIS A 262 17.42 17.54 -33.87
C HIS A 262 17.29 17.76 -32.36
N SER A 263 18.37 17.53 -31.61
CA SER A 263 18.40 17.64 -30.16
C SER A 263 17.97 19.04 -29.71
N LYS A 264 16.97 19.09 -28.83
CA LYS A 264 16.54 20.29 -28.13
C LYS A 264 17.29 20.39 -26.80
N ALA A 265 17.51 21.60 -26.30
CA ALA A 265 18.02 21.77 -24.95
C ALA A 265 16.99 21.21 -23.95
N PRO A 266 17.40 20.37 -22.98
CA PRO A 266 16.47 19.81 -22.02
C PRO A 266 15.90 20.91 -21.12
N THR A 267 14.59 20.91 -20.94
CA THR A 267 13.93 21.64 -19.85
C THR A 267 14.11 20.85 -18.57
N THR A 268 14.72 21.46 -17.55
CA THR A 268 14.90 20.78 -16.26
C THR A 268 13.55 20.71 -15.54
N PRO A 269 13.08 19.52 -15.16
CA PRO A 269 11.85 19.38 -14.41
C PRO A 269 12.02 20.01 -13.02
N VAL A 270 10.92 20.52 -12.47
CA VAL A 270 10.91 21.14 -11.14
C VAL A 270 10.19 20.21 -10.18
N ILE A 271 10.93 19.61 -9.25
CA ILE A 271 10.36 18.81 -8.16
C ILE A 271 10.03 19.77 -7.02
N HIS A 272 8.74 19.94 -6.75
CA HIS A 272 8.24 20.87 -5.72
C HIS A 272 8.22 20.22 -4.33
N GLU A 273 7.79 18.96 -4.28
CA GLU A 273 7.64 18.19 -3.06
C GLU A 273 8.07 16.75 -3.35
N LEU A 274 8.76 16.12 -2.40
CA LEU A 274 9.18 14.72 -2.47
C LEU A 274 9.12 14.10 -1.07
N TYR A 275 8.33 13.05 -0.95
CA TYR A 275 8.14 12.25 0.25
C TYR A 275 8.58 10.82 -0.04
N VAL A 276 9.30 10.21 0.89
CA VAL A 276 9.84 8.85 0.72
C VAL A 276 9.63 8.05 1.99
N SER A 277 9.25 6.78 1.85
CA SER A 277 9.26 5.84 2.97
C SER A 277 10.66 5.29 3.17
N HIS A 278 10.88 4.71 4.34
CA HIS A 278 12.00 3.82 4.56
C HIS A 278 11.78 2.46 3.84
N VAL A 279 12.85 1.64 3.72
CA VAL A 279 12.78 0.30 3.08
C VAL A 279 12.15 -0.71 4.02
N ASP A 280 11.06 -1.33 3.60
CA ASP A 280 10.31 -2.32 4.36
C ASP A 280 10.99 -3.71 4.40
N GLY A 281 10.28 -4.68 5.01
CA GLY A 281 10.67 -6.09 5.08
C GLY A 281 10.80 -6.81 3.75
N ASN A 282 10.05 -6.35 2.75
CA ASN A 282 10.01 -6.90 1.41
C ASN A 282 11.12 -6.33 0.51
N ASP A 283 11.94 -5.43 1.03
CA ASP A 283 12.95 -4.67 0.29
C ASP A 283 12.32 -3.69 -0.70
N CYS A 284 11.19 -3.11 -0.32
CA CYS A 284 10.48 -2.08 -1.07
C CYS A 284 10.51 -0.75 -0.31
N ALA A 285 10.52 0.36 -1.05
CA ALA A 285 10.26 1.69 -0.53
C ALA A 285 9.32 2.44 -1.47
N SER A 286 8.46 3.28 -0.91
CA SER A 286 7.52 4.09 -1.66
C SER A 286 8.01 5.53 -1.72
N MET A 287 7.71 6.22 -2.81
CA MET A 287 7.87 7.66 -2.90
C MET A 287 6.66 8.32 -3.54
N MET A 288 6.37 9.53 -3.09
CA MET A 288 5.36 10.41 -3.67
C MET A 288 6.00 11.75 -3.99
N MET A 289 5.73 12.30 -5.17
CA MET A 289 6.29 13.58 -5.58
C MET A 289 5.29 14.44 -6.33
N LYS A 290 5.48 15.75 -6.18
CA LYS A 290 4.80 16.76 -6.99
C LYS A 290 5.83 17.39 -7.90
N ILE A 291 5.64 17.25 -9.20
CA ILE A 291 6.65 17.57 -10.21
C ILE A 291 6.03 18.36 -11.35
N THR A 292 6.76 19.33 -11.90
CA THR A 292 6.41 19.97 -13.17
C THR A 292 7.10 19.27 -14.33
N LEU A 293 6.31 18.61 -15.17
CA LEU A 293 6.71 18.00 -16.43
C LEU A 293 5.96 18.70 -17.56
N ASP A 294 6.63 19.00 -18.67
CA ASP A 294 6.03 19.66 -19.84
C ASP A 294 5.21 20.95 -19.52
N GLY A 295 5.53 21.64 -18.42
CA GLY A 295 4.82 22.84 -17.97
C GLY A 295 3.52 22.59 -17.18
N GLN A 296 3.15 21.32 -16.97
CA GLN A 296 2.01 20.91 -16.15
C GLN A 296 2.50 20.41 -14.78
N ILE A 297 1.73 20.66 -13.72
CA ILE A 297 2.00 20.12 -12.37
C ILE A 297 1.31 18.77 -12.26
N LEU A 298 2.08 17.72 -12.02
CA LEU A 298 1.61 16.35 -11.90
C LEU A 298 1.95 15.81 -10.51
N GLN A 299 1.22 14.78 -10.10
CA GLN A 299 1.57 13.96 -8.93
C GLN A 299 2.01 12.58 -9.39
N LEU A 300 3.04 12.05 -8.75
CA LEU A 300 3.59 10.75 -9.07
C LEU A 300 3.80 9.96 -7.79
N ASN A 301 3.29 8.73 -7.79
CA ASN A 301 3.52 7.74 -6.75
C ASN A 301 4.33 6.58 -7.35
N MET A 302 5.35 6.12 -6.64
CA MET A 302 6.23 5.07 -7.15
C MET A 302 6.64 4.10 -6.05
N MET A 303 6.71 2.82 -6.42
CA MET A 303 7.34 1.79 -5.60
C MET A 303 8.71 1.40 -6.16
N LEU A 304 9.72 1.52 -5.32
CA LEU A 304 11.11 1.10 -5.55
C LEU A 304 11.32 -0.26 -4.91
N ASP A 305 11.60 -1.29 -5.70
CA ASP A 305 11.97 -2.62 -5.22
C ASP A 305 13.47 -2.84 -5.44
N PHE A 306 14.20 -3.06 -4.35
CA PHE A 306 15.65 -3.24 -4.38
C PHE A 306 16.07 -4.60 -4.99
N LYS A 307 15.12 -5.48 -5.29
CA LYS A 307 15.31 -6.76 -5.98
C LYS A 307 14.99 -6.69 -7.47
N SER A 308 14.14 -5.78 -7.92
CA SER A 308 13.68 -5.73 -9.33
C SER A 308 13.74 -4.36 -10.01
N GLY A 309 13.97 -3.28 -9.27
CA GLY A 309 13.97 -1.90 -9.75
C GLY A 309 12.64 -1.17 -9.49
N ILE A 310 12.21 -0.30 -10.39
CA ILE A 310 10.92 0.38 -10.34
C ILE A 310 9.82 -0.65 -10.65
N ARG A 311 8.88 -0.83 -9.71
CA ARG A 311 7.76 -1.80 -9.83
C ARG A 311 6.56 -1.19 -10.52
N GLU A 312 6.13 -0.05 -10.01
CA GLU A 312 4.89 0.62 -10.39
C GLU A 312 5.08 2.12 -10.25
N THR A 313 4.58 2.85 -11.24
CA THR A 313 4.47 4.31 -11.22
C THR A 313 3.03 4.67 -11.56
N LEU A 314 2.37 5.33 -10.62
CA LEU A 314 1.08 5.96 -10.86
C LEU A 314 1.32 7.44 -11.12
N LEU A 315 1.04 7.87 -12.34
CA LEU A 315 1.15 9.26 -12.75
C LEU A 315 -0.26 9.87 -12.81
N ASN A 316 -0.55 10.81 -11.91
CA ASN A 316 -1.79 11.56 -11.92
C ASN A 316 -1.61 12.87 -12.69
N LEU A 317 -2.25 12.96 -13.86
CA LEU A 317 -2.17 14.11 -14.75
C LEU A 317 -3.00 15.31 -14.28
N ALA A 318 -4.03 15.08 -13.47
CA ALA A 318 -4.94 16.10 -12.95
C ALA A 318 -5.20 15.86 -11.45
N PRO A 319 -4.23 16.20 -10.58
CA PRO A 319 -4.36 15.92 -9.16
C PRO A 319 -5.42 16.81 -8.48
N ASP A 320 -6.49 16.18 -7.98
CA ASP A 320 -7.56 16.85 -7.22
C ASP A 320 -7.24 16.97 -5.71
N GLN A 321 -6.30 16.16 -5.21
CA GLN A 321 -5.88 16.11 -3.81
C GLN A 321 -4.42 16.51 -3.66
N THR A 322 -4.00 16.93 -2.48
CA THR A 322 -2.59 17.16 -2.12
C THR A 322 -1.89 15.86 -1.72
N LEU A 323 -0.56 15.82 -1.77
CA LEU A 323 0.19 14.64 -1.32
C LEU A 323 -0.04 14.33 0.17
N THR A 324 -0.21 15.36 0.99
CA THR A 324 -0.51 15.19 2.42
C THR A 324 -1.89 14.55 2.65
N GLU A 325 -2.90 14.94 1.87
CA GLU A 325 -4.23 14.31 1.93
C GLU A 325 -4.21 12.86 1.45
N LEU A 326 -3.41 12.54 0.43
CA LEU A 326 -3.22 11.17 -0.04
C LEU A 326 -2.52 10.32 1.03
N MET A 327 -1.46 10.83 1.64
CA MET A 327 -0.74 10.14 2.71
C MET A 327 -1.60 9.90 3.94
N ALA A 328 -2.48 10.83 4.30
CA ALA A 328 -3.40 10.68 5.42
C ALA A 328 -4.49 9.61 5.21
N GLN A 329 -4.65 9.11 3.98
CA GLN A 329 -5.54 7.99 3.65
C GLN A 329 -4.82 6.63 3.69
N LEU A 330 -3.49 6.63 3.84
CA LEU A 330 -2.70 5.41 3.94
C LEU A 330 -2.68 4.89 5.37
N ASP A 331 -2.35 3.61 5.50
CA ASP A 331 -2.17 2.94 6.78
C ASP A 331 -1.05 3.62 7.61
N ASP A 332 -1.30 3.82 8.91
CA ASP A 332 -0.38 4.48 9.84
C ASP A 332 0.97 3.76 9.99
N SER A 333 1.09 2.51 9.51
CA SER A 333 2.35 1.78 9.48
C SER A 333 3.33 2.26 8.41
N VAL A 334 2.91 3.06 7.42
CA VAL A 334 3.78 3.57 6.35
C VAL A 334 4.14 5.04 6.58
N ASP A 335 5.27 5.26 7.25
CA ASP A 335 5.79 6.60 7.49
C ASP A 335 6.54 7.16 6.27
N PHE A 336 6.12 8.35 5.82
CA PHE A 336 6.71 9.08 4.72
C PHE A 336 7.46 10.31 5.23
N THR A 337 8.76 10.35 4.94
CA THR A 337 9.63 11.46 5.30
C THR A 337 9.78 12.44 4.13
N PRO A 338 9.55 13.76 4.33
CA PRO A 338 9.87 14.76 3.32
C PRO A 338 11.38 14.88 3.13
N VAL A 339 11.84 14.89 1.87
CA VAL A 339 13.28 14.94 1.51
C VAL A 339 13.54 15.95 0.39
N SER A 340 14.80 16.42 0.30
CA SER A 340 15.28 17.21 -0.85
C SER A 340 15.24 16.38 -2.14
N PRO A 341 14.93 16.97 -3.31
CA PRO A 341 15.05 16.32 -4.62
C PRO A 341 16.43 15.70 -4.90
N ASP A 342 17.49 16.19 -4.26
CA ASP A 342 18.86 15.62 -4.36
C ASP A 342 18.92 14.16 -3.91
N TRP A 343 17.98 13.73 -3.05
CA TRP A 343 17.83 12.33 -2.65
C TRP A 343 17.60 11.43 -3.87
N LEU A 344 16.71 11.85 -4.77
CA LEU A 344 16.31 11.07 -5.95
C LEU A 344 17.50 10.89 -6.90
N GLN A 345 18.34 11.93 -7.03
CA GLN A 345 19.58 11.87 -7.78
C GLN A 345 20.53 10.78 -7.27
N GLN A 346 20.54 10.50 -5.96
CA GLN A 346 21.40 9.46 -5.39
C GLN A 346 20.83 8.06 -5.58
N ILE A 347 19.51 7.90 -5.38
CA ILE A 347 18.86 6.58 -5.33
C ILE A 347 18.53 6.04 -6.72
N LEU A 348 18.13 6.89 -7.65
CA LEU A 348 17.69 6.45 -8.97
C LEU A 348 18.78 5.68 -9.77
N PRO A 349 20.07 6.09 -9.78
CA PRO A 349 21.15 5.30 -10.36
C PRO A 349 21.23 3.86 -9.82
N TRP A 350 21.03 3.69 -8.51
CA TRP A 350 21.06 2.38 -7.86
C TRP A 350 19.87 1.53 -8.31
N ILE A 351 18.65 2.05 -8.22
CA ILE A 351 17.44 1.35 -8.65
C ILE A 351 17.51 0.96 -10.13
N LEU A 352 17.99 1.86 -10.99
CA LEU A 352 18.16 1.57 -12.42
C LEU A 352 19.27 0.54 -12.70
N SER A 353 20.27 0.40 -11.81
CA SER A 353 21.23 -0.71 -11.88
C SER A 353 20.59 -2.04 -11.51
N VAL A 354 19.70 -2.07 -10.51
CA VAL A 354 18.94 -3.27 -10.17
C VAL A 354 18.06 -3.67 -11.36
N GLN A 355 17.30 -2.71 -11.91
CA GLN A 355 16.47 -2.90 -13.09
C GLN A 355 17.24 -3.52 -14.27
N LEU A 356 18.41 -2.94 -14.59
CA LEU A 356 19.25 -3.39 -15.70
C LEU A 356 19.80 -4.80 -15.47
N ASN A 357 20.28 -5.08 -14.26
CA ASN A 357 20.87 -6.38 -13.92
C ASN A 357 19.83 -7.50 -13.91
N LYS A 358 18.59 -7.18 -13.53
CA LYS A 358 17.47 -8.13 -13.48
C LYS A 358 16.72 -8.24 -14.80
N ASN A 359 17.04 -7.37 -15.76
CA ASN A 359 16.34 -7.25 -17.04
C ASN A 359 14.82 -7.06 -16.85
N THR A 360 14.43 -6.34 -15.81
CA THR A 360 13.03 -6.02 -15.54
C THR A 360 12.61 -4.87 -16.48
N PRO A 361 11.46 -4.96 -17.17
CA PRO A 361 10.98 -3.85 -18.01
C PRO A 361 10.63 -2.60 -17.19
N ILE A 362 10.86 -1.41 -17.76
CA ILE A 362 10.35 -0.16 -17.19
C ILE A 362 9.01 0.15 -17.84
N ASP A 363 7.99 0.49 -17.06
CA ASP A 363 6.67 0.87 -17.56
C ASP A 363 6.69 2.21 -18.31
N LEU A 364 5.62 2.50 -19.06
CA LEU A 364 5.57 3.63 -19.96
C LEU A 364 5.57 4.98 -19.23
N TYR A 365 4.85 5.08 -18.10
CA TYR A 365 4.82 6.28 -17.27
C TYR A 365 6.19 6.55 -16.68
N SER A 366 6.85 5.52 -16.17
CA SER A 366 8.24 5.59 -15.70
C SER A 366 9.19 6.09 -16.78
N LEU A 367 9.15 5.52 -17.98
CA LEU A 367 9.99 5.96 -19.09
C LEU A 367 9.75 7.42 -19.46
N HIS A 368 8.49 7.87 -19.44
CA HIS A 368 8.13 9.25 -19.76
C HIS A 368 8.77 10.25 -18.78
N TRP A 369 8.53 10.13 -17.47
CA TRP A 369 9.07 11.11 -16.52
C TRP A 369 10.60 11.00 -16.38
N LEU A 370 11.16 9.78 -16.41
CA LEU A 370 12.61 9.56 -16.39
C LEU A 370 13.30 10.21 -17.60
N SER A 371 12.62 10.29 -18.74
CA SER A 371 13.17 10.93 -19.95
C SER A 371 13.32 12.44 -19.82
N GLN A 372 12.66 13.07 -18.85
CA GLN A 372 12.76 14.51 -18.61
C GLN A 372 13.88 14.83 -17.59
N LEU A 373 14.37 13.84 -16.84
CA LEU A 373 15.46 14.03 -15.89
C LEU A 373 16.82 14.24 -16.58
N PRO A 374 17.79 14.86 -15.88
CA PRO A 374 19.17 14.89 -16.33
C PRO A 374 19.73 13.50 -16.64
N PHE A 375 20.57 13.42 -17.68
CA PHE A 375 21.17 12.15 -18.13
C PHE A 375 21.94 11.46 -17.00
N GLU A 376 22.59 12.22 -16.13
CA GLU A 376 23.42 11.76 -15.01
C GLU A 376 22.59 11.03 -13.96
N TRP A 377 21.35 11.48 -13.71
CA TRP A 377 20.46 10.90 -12.69
C TRP A 377 19.97 9.50 -13.10
N THR A 378 19.96 9.24 -14.40
CA THR A 378 19.44 8.01 -14.99
C THR A 378 20.55 7.07 -15.46
N GLN A 379 21.81 7.32 -15.10
CA GLN A 379 22.90 6.37 -15.35
C GLN A 379 22.90 5.28 -14.28
N PRO A 380 22.75 4.00 -14.64
CA PRO A 380 22.84 2.92 -13.67
C PRO A 380 24.19 2.92 -12.94
N GLU A 381 24.15 2.85 -11.61
CA GLU A 381 25.32 2.72 -10.73
C GLU A 381 25.04 1.64 -9.69
N THR A 382 25.82 0.55 -9.70
CA THR A 382 25.63 -0.54 -8.74
C THR A 382 25.94 -0.08 -7.32
N PHE A 383 25.17 -0.56 -6.35
CA PHE A 383 25.45 -0.32 -4.94
C PHE A 383 26.85 -0.81 -4.57
N ALA A 384 27.63 0.10 -3.98
CA ALA A 384 28.90 -0.21 -3.36
C ALA A 384 28.98 0.56 -2.04
N PHE A 385 28.98 -0.17 -0.93
CA PHE A 385 28.91 0.42 0.41
C PHE A 385 29.94 1.54 0.63
N GLU A 386 31.19 1.32 0.25
CA GLU A 386 32.25 2.32 0.41
C GLU A 386 32.06 3.60 -0.41
N VAL A 387 31.43 3.49 -1.59
CA VAL A 387 31.06 4.66 -2.40
C VAL A 387 29.96 5.44 -1.69
N TRP A 388 28.97 4.76 -1.13
CA TRP A 388 27.87 5.37 -0.39
C TRP A 388 28.33 6.04 0.91
N ASN A 389 29.27 5.45 1.64
CA ASN A 389 29.89 6.07 2.82
C ASN A 389 30.49 7.44 2.48
N LYS A 390 31.20 7.51 1.35
CA LYS A 390 31.77 8.75 0.85
C LYS A 390 30.68 9.73 0.38
N LYS A 391 29.67 9.27 -0.37
CA LYS A 391 28.55 10.11 -0.85
C LYS A 391 27.79 10.76 0.32
N LEU A 392 27.57 10.02 1.40
CA LEU A 392 26.82 10.48 2.56
C LEU A 392 27.65 11.26 3.56
N GLY A 393 28.97 11.34 3.37
CA GLY A 393 29.88 12.08 4.24
C GLY A 393 30.05 11.43 5.60
N TYR A 394 30.12 10.08 5.63
CA TYR A 394 30.27 9.31 6.86
C TYR A 394 31.50 9.75 7.66
N GLN A 395 31.33 9.88 8.98
CA GLN A 395 32.40 10.24 9.90
C GLN A 395 32.70 9.07 10.83
N GLU A 396 33.77 8.34 10.57
CA GLU A 396 34.17 7.19 11.38
C GLU A 396 34.40 7.59 12.85
N ASP A 397 33.73 6.90 13.76
CA ASP A 397 33.92 7.03 15.21
C ASP A 397 33.80 5.63 15.84
N PRO A 398 34.92 4.96 16.14
CA PRO A 398 34.89 3.60 16.69
C PRO A 398 34.13 3.47 18.01
N LYS A 399 34.05 4.55 18.82
CA LYS A 399 33.29 4.52 20.08
C LYS A 399 31.80 4.60 19.81
N ARG A 400 31.39 5.43 18.84
CA ARG A 400 30.00 5.56 18.41
C ARG A 400 29.53 4.28 17.73
N GLN A 401 30.34 3.70 16.84
CA GLN A 401 30.09 2.39 16.22
C GLN A 401 29.88 1.29 17.26
N GLU A 402 30.80 1.16 18.22
CA GLU A 402 30.70 0.13 19.26
C GLU A 402 29.46 0.33 20.14
N ARG A 403 29.16 1.59 20.50
CA ARG A 403 27.95 1.95 21.25
C ARG A 403 26.70 1.57 20.46
N ASN A 404 26.58 2.01 19.22
CA ASN A 404 25.40 1.81 18.38
C ASN A 404 25.19 0.33 18.04
N ARG A 405 26.26 -0.44 17.79
CA ARG A 405 26.20 -1.90 17.59
C ARG A 405 25.58 -2.64 18.77
N LEU A 406 25.87 -2.17 19.99
CA LEU A 406 25.46 -2.80 21.24
C LEU A 406 24.23 -2.17 21.89
N SER A 407 23.73 -1.05 21.35
CA SER A 407 22.67 -0.27 21.94
C SER A 407 21.38 -0.39 21.14
N SER A 408 20.27 -0.31 21.86
CA SER A 408 18.90 -0.30 21.33
C SER A 408 18.44 1.11 20.97
N ILE A 409 19.32 1.99 20.44
CA ILE A 409 19.02 3.42 20.21
C ILE A 409 17.79 3.61 19.30
N TYR A 410 17.53 2.64 18.42
CA TYR A 410 16.36 2.61 17.54
C TYR A 410 15.09 2.07 18.21
N MET A 411 15.17 1.62 19.46
CA MET A 411 14.02 1.15 20.25
C MET A 411 13.41 2.25 21.12
N GLU A 412 14.12 3.36 21.36
CA GLU A 412 13.48 4.56 21.93
C GLU A 412 12.54 5.24 20.92
N HIS A 413 12.69 4.90 19.64
CA HIS A 413 11.86 5.33 18.53
C HIS A 413 11.43 4.09 17.73
N PHE A 414 10.58 3.25 18.34
CA PHE A 414 9.88 2.14 17.68
C PHE A 414 9.30 2.64 16.34
N SER A 415 10.06 2.48 15.26
CA SER A 415 9.62 2.87 13.93
C SER A 415 8.89 1.67 13.36
N PRO A 416 7.68 1.85 12.79
CA PRO A 416 6.95 0.81 12.05
C PRO A 416 7.84 0.04 11.06
N LEU A 417 8.91 0.68 10.58
CA LEU A 417 9.96 0.09 9.75
C LEU A 417 10.62 -1.16 10.34
N LEU A 418 11.01 -1.16 11.63
CA LEU A 418 11.71 -2.29 12.23
C LEU A 418 10.81 -3.53 12.32
N MET A 419 9.50 -3.32 12.49
CA MET A 419 8.49 -4.38 12.50
C MET A 419 8.29 -5.01 11.12
N SER A 420 8.58 -4.28 10.06
CA SER A 420 8.59 -4.89 8.74
C SER A 420 9.79 -5.83 8.55
N TRP A 421 10.89 -5.66 9.30
CA TRP A 421 12.13 -6.44 9.10
C TRP A 421 12.18 -7.80 9.82
N LEU A 422 11.04 -8.29 10.30
CA LEU A 422 10.95 -9.59 10.95
C LEU A 422 11.33 -10.73 9.99
N ALA A 423 11.70 -11.86 10.59
CA ALA A 423 12.06 -13.05 9.84
C ALA A 423 10.84 -13.58 9.05
N PRO A 424 11.01 -13.99 7.79
CA PRO A 424 9.94 -14.62 7.03
C PRO A 424 9.47 -15.93 7.68
N GLU A 425 8.20 -16.26 7.47
CA GLU A 425 7.53 -17.43 8.06
C GLU A 425 8.31 -18.75 7.84
N GLU A 426 8.90 -18.94 6.67
CA GLU A 426 9.69 -20.14 6.34
C GLU A 426 10.88 -20.38 7.29
N TYR A 427 11.52 -19.31 7.78
CA TYR A 427 12.61 -19.41 8.75
C TYR A 427 12.06 -19.64 10.16
N LEU A 428 10.91 -19.06 10.45
CA LEU A 428 10.23 -19.19 11.74
C LEU A 428 9.73 -20.60 11.99
N LEU A 429 9.12 -21.24 10.98
CA LEU A 429 8.65 -22.63 11.03
C LEU A 429 9.75 -23.64 11.36
N THR A 430 11.01 -23.32 11.04
CA THR A 430 12.16 -24.20 11.28
C THR A 430 12.97 -23.83 12.52
N ALA A 431 12.78 -22.62 13.05
CA ALA A 431 13.48 -22.13 14.24
C ALA A 431 12.87 -22.70 15.52
N LYS A 432 13.70 -23.08 16.49
CA LYS A 432 13.23 -23.56 17.80
C LYS A 432 13.34 -22.52 18.91
N LYS A 433 14.00 -21.41 18.62
CA LYS A 433 14.41 -20.37 19.57
C LYS A 433 14.97 -19.17 18.79
N PRO A 434 14.92 -17.94 19.33
CA PRO A 434 15.38 -16.73 18.64
C PRO A 434 16.79 -16.83 18.04
N ARG A 435 17.73 -17.45 18.77
CA ARG A 435 19.12 -17.63 18.30
C ARG A 435 19.28 -18.47 17.02
N ASP A 436 18.29 -19.27 16.66
CA ASP A 436 18.33 -20.02 15.40
C ASP A 436 18.11 -19.07 14.21
N LEU A 437 17.22 -18.06 14.37
CA LEU A 437 16.98 -17.01 13.38
C LEU A 437 18.20 -16.11 13.18
N LEU A 438 18.91 -15.78 14.26
CA LEU A 438 20.17 -15.03 14.18
C LEU A 438 21.12 -15.64 13.15
N LYS A 439 21.35 -16.96 13.26
CA LYS A 439 22.28 -17.67 12.38
C LYS A 439 21.70 -17.89 10.98
N ASN A 440 20.46 -18.38 10.92
CA ASN A 440 19.90 -18.91 9.69
C ASN A 440 19.35 -17.83 8.76
N TYR A 441 18.97 -16.66 9.30
CA TYR A 441 18.40 -15.56 8.53
C TYR A 441 19.24 -14.28 8.67
N TYR A 442 19.31 -13.67 9.85
CA TYR A 442 19.89 -12.32 10.00
C TYR A 442 21.37 -12.25 9.64
N TYR A 443 22.21 -13.11 10.22
CA TYR A 443 23.65 -13.14 9.91
C TYR A 443 23.94 -13.67 8.49
N ALA A 444 23.06 -14.52 7.95
CA ALA A 444 23.17 -15.00 6.57
C ALA A 444 22.88 -13.89 5.54
N ASN A 445 22.07 -12.89 5.91
CA ASN A 445 21.62 -11.81 5.03
C ASN A 445 22.18 -10.42 5.42
N ARG A 446 23.39 -10.35 6.01
CA ARG A 446 23.98 -9.06 6.46
C ARG A 446 24.11 -8.01 5.37
N GLU A 447 24.40 -8.41 4.15
CA GLU A 447 24.50 -7.50 3.00
C GLU A 447 23.17 -6.79 2.77
N LEU A 448 22.05 -7.53 2.84
CA LEU A 448 20.69 -6.98 2.71
C LEU A 448 20.42 -5.89 3.75
N PHE A 449 20.70 -6.17 5.03
CA PHE A 449 20.49 -5.18 6.09
C PHE A 449 21.46 -4.00 5.99
N THR A 450 22.66 -4.20 5.46
CA THR A 450 23.62 -3.12 5.17
C THR A 450 23.03 -2.17 4.13
N GLU A 451 22.41 -2.69 3.07
CA GLU A 451 21.73 -1.90 2.04
C GLU A 451 20.54 -1.12 2.63
N ARG A 452 19.66 -1.79 3.41
CA ARG A 452 18.51 -1.15 4.06
C ARG A 452 18.91 0.01 5.00
N LEU A 453 19.96 -0.19 5.79
CA LEU A 453 20.50 0.83 6.68
C LEU A 453 21.15 1.98 5.90
N THR A 454 21.86 1.68 4.80
CA THR A 454 22.47 2.71 3.95
C THR A 454 21.40 3.55 3.23
N TYR A 455 20.30 2.94 2.78
CA TYR A 455 19.14 3.65 2.28
C TYR A 455 18.53 4.56 3.35
N SER A 456 18.31 4.03 4.55
CA SER A 456 17.73 4.81 5.66
C SER A 456 18.63 5.98 6.07
N ALA A 457 19.95 5.80 6.05
CA ALA A 457 20.90 6.88 6.21
C ALA A 457 20.77 7.95 5.11
N THR A 458 20.48 7.53 3.88
CA THR A 458 20.26 8.44 2.74
C THR A 458 18.98 9.25 2.94
N VAL A 459 17.87 8.63 3.35
CA VAL A 459 16.63 9.35 3.71
C VAL A 459 16.93 10.41 4.77
N GLU A 460 17.57 10.02 5.88
CA GLU A 460 17.94 10.93 6.96
C GLU A 460 18.91 12.04 6.53
N ARG A 461 19.79 11.77 5.56
CA ARG A 461 20.76 12.75 5.04
C ARG A 461 20.08 13.86 4.24
N TYR A 462 19.01 13.54 3.53
CA TYR A 462 18.29 14.48 2.68
C TYR A 462 16.95 14.94 3.27
N LYS A 463 16.62 14.48 4.49
CA LYS A 463 15.42 14.85 5.24
C LYS A 463 15.25 16.35 5.41
N LEU A 464 14.00 16.80 5.29
CA LEU A 464 13.59 18.17 5.51
C LEU A 464 12.72 18.27 6.78
N PRO A 465 12.85 19.37 7.55
CA PRO A 465 13.81 20.46 7.38
C PRO A 465 15.23 20.04 7.81
N THR A 466 16.29 20.62 7.23
CA THR A 466 17.69 20.17 7.41
C THR A 466 18.14 20.07 8.89
N GLN A 467 17.54 20.82 9.81
CA GLN A 467 17.87 20.77 11.25
C GLN A 467 17.45 19.46 11.94
N THR A 468 16.60 18.65 11.32
CA THR A 468 16.17 17.35 11.86
C THR A 468 17.05 16.19 11.40
N GLN A 469 18.01 16.42 10.50
CA GLN A 469 18.97 15.41 10.04
C GLN A 469 19.92 15.03 11.17
N ARG A 470 19.61 13.95 11.90
CA ARG A 470 20.37 13.56 13.10
C ARG A 470 20.92 12.15 13.03
N LEU A 471 20.26 11.24 12.31
CA LEU A 471 20.51 9.80 12.42
C LEU A 471 21.35 9.21 11.29
N THR A 472 21.81 10.01 10.31
CA THR A 472 22.61 9.51 9.18
C THR A 472 23.82 8.70 9.63
N ASN A 473 24.64 9.24 10.55
CA ASN A 473 25.83 8.54 11.02
C ASN A 473 25.49 7.33 11.90
N ASP A 474 24.37 7.36 12.63
CA ASP A 474 23.94 6.21 13.42
C ASP A 474 23.59 5.03 12.52
N TYR A 475 22.78 5.26 11.46
CA TYR A 475 22.47 4.23 10.47
C TYR A 475 23.73 3.69 9.77
N LEU A 476 24.66 4.57 9.41
CA LEU A 476 25.92 4.16 8.78
C LEU A 476 26.86 3.43 9.73
N ASP A 477 26.89 3.76 11.03
CA ASP A 477 27.63 2.99 12.02
C ASP A 477 27.16 1.54 12.06
N LEU A 478 25.84 1.33 12.07
CA LEU A 478 25.28 -0.02 12.02
C LEU A 478 25.64 -0.73 10.71
N ALA A 479 25.44 -0.05 9.57
CA ALA A 479 25.77 -0.60 8.25
C ALA A 479 27.26 -1.01 8.20
N HIS A 480 28.17 -0.18 8.72
CA HIS A 480 29.58 -0.50 8.84
C HIS A 480 29.83 -1.73 9.69
N THR A 481 29.17 -1.83 10.84
CA THR A 481 29.35 -3.00 11.72
C THR A 481 28.83 -4.28 11.05
N LEU A 482 27.76 -4.20 10.24
CA LEU A 482 27.25 -5.32 9.45
C LEU A 482 28.10 -5.63 8.21
N TYR A 483 28.82 -4.65 7.67
CA TYR A 483 29.72 -4.85 6.54
C TYR A 483 31.09 -5.43 6.96
N ASP A 484 31.55 -5.15 8.19
CA ASP A 484 32.87 -5.59 8.67
C ASP A 484 32.95 -7.12 8.88
N PRO A 485 33.80 -7.84 8.10
CA PRO A 485 33.98 -9.27 8.26
C PRO A 485 34.63 -9.66 9.59
N ALA A 486 35.38 -8.76 10.23
CA ALA A 486 36.00 -9.02 11.53
C ALA A 486 34.96 -9.15 12.66
N LEU A 487 33.75 -8.59 12.46
CA LEU A 487 32.65 -8.62 13.42
C LEU A 487 31.67 -9.78 13.19
N ASN A 488 31.95 -10.72 12.27
CA ASN A 488 31.07 -11.86 11.92
C ASN A 488 30.58 -12.71 13.11
N ARG A 489 31.30 -12.73 14.23
CA ARG A 489 30.96 -13.52 15.43
C ARG A 489 30.63 -12.67 16.65
N LYS A 490 30.43 -11.36 16.46
CA LYS A 490 30.10 -10.42 17.53
C LYS A 490 28.59 -10.26 17.63
N LYS A 491 28.14 -9.78 18.79
CA LYS A 491 26.73 -9.52 19.09
C LYS A 491 26.24 -8.28 18.36
N PHE A 492 25.00 -8.26 17.88
CA PHE A 492 24.40 -7.08 17.26
C PHE A 492 23.02 -6.89 17.86
N SER A 493 22.85 -5.82 18.65
CA SER A 493 21.60 -5.60 19.39
C SER A 493 20.38 -5.58 18.46
N LEU A 494 20.52 -4.97 17.27
CA LEU A 494 19.48 -4.96 16.25
C LEU A 494 19.00 -6.37 15.87
N PHE A 495 19.92 -7.29 15.57
CA PHE A 495 19.56 -8.64 15.16
C PHE A 495 19.06 -9.48 16.31
N ASP A 496 19.62 -9.31 17.52
CA ASP A 496 19.11 -9.98 18.72
C ASP A 496 17.64 -9.61 18.93
N THR A 497 17.34 -8.31 18.92
CA THR A 497 15.99 -7.78 19.02
C THR A 497 15.07 -8.28 17.91
N LEU A 498 15.47 -8.15 16.64
CA LEU A 498 14.63 -8.61 15.52
C LEU A 498 14.37 -10.11 15.63
N SER A 499 15.35 -10.90 16.07
CA SER A 499 15.19 -12.34 16.28
C SER A 499 14.24 -12.69 17.43
N GLU A 500 14.29 -11.91 18.52
CA GLU A 500 13.40 -12.06 19.67
C GLU A 500 11.96 -11.71 19.27
N ILE A 501 11.75 -10.51 18.71
CA ILE A 501 10.42 -10.04 18.28
C ILE A 501 9.83 -10.97 17.20
N SER A 502 10.62 -11.40 16.22
CA SER A 502 10.10 -12.30 15.16
C SER A 502 9.61 -13.61 15.75
N PHE A 503 10.37 -14.15 16.70
CA PHE A 503 10.05 -15.43 17.33
C PHE A 503 8.85 -15.28 18.27
N GLU A 504 8.79 -14.21 19.07
CA GLU A 504 7.66 -13.91 19.94
C GLU A 504 6.37 -13.73 19.12
N TYR A 505 6.40 -12.87 18.11
CA TYR A 505 5.26 -12.59 17.24
C TYR A 505 4.76 -13.85 16.52
N PHE A 506 5.66 -14.62 15.93
CA PHE A 506 5.29 -15.88 15.29
C PHE A 506 4.73 -16.90 16.28
N SER A 507 5.33 -17.02 17.48
CA SER A 507 4.83 -17.94 18.51
C SER A 507 3.43 -17.52 18.98
N MET A 508 3.18 -16.22 19.11
CA MET A 508 1.86 -15.66 19.44
C MET A 508 0.82 -15.98 18.35
N MET A 509 1.21 -15.93 17.06
CA MET A 509 0.32 -16.23 15.93
C MET A 509 0.08 -17.73 15.69
N MET A 510 1.07 -18.59 15.97
CA MET A 510 1.01 -20.03 15.69
C MET A 510 0.47 -20.89 16.84
N GLU A 511 0.52 -20.41 18.08
CA GLU A 511 -0.06 -21.10 19.23
C GLU A 511 -1.23 -20.32 19.89
N PRO A 512 -2.33 -19.97 19.18
CA PRO A 512 -3.45 -19.31 19.84
C PRO A 512 -4.17 -20.21 20.88
N THR A 513 -3.98 -21.53 20.87
CA THR A 513 -4.94 -22.45 21.53
C THR A 513 -4.41 -23.51 22.51
N HIS A 514 -3.10 -23.74 22.71
CA HIS A 514 -2.68 -24.92 23.50
C HIS A 514 -1.42 -24.82 24.39
N ALA A 515 -0.82 -23.66 24.62
CA ALA A 515 0.12 -23.56 25.73
C ALA A 515 -0.66 -23.81 27.04
N GLU A 516 -0.42 -24.94 27.73
CA GLU A 516 -0.93 -25.21 29.07
C GLU A 516 -0.33 -24.19 30.06
N LEU A 517 -0.80 -22.95 30.00
CA LEU A 517 -0.46 -21.93 30.97
C LEU A 517 -1.07 -22.36 32.31
N PRO A 518 -0.25 -22.56 33.36
CA PRO A 518 -0.80 -22.90 34.66
C PRO A 518 -1.77 -21.79 35.09
N PRO A 519 -2.98 -22.14 35.56
CA PRO A 519 -3.95 -21.15 36.02
C PRO A 519 -3.37 -20.32 37.18
N GLN A 520 -3.30 -19.00 36.97
CA GLN A 520 -2.72 -18.04 37.89
C GLN A 520 -3.57 -16.78 37.92
N GLY A 521 -3.62 -16.14 39.09
CA GLY A 521 -4.27 -14.86 39.24
C GLY A 521 -3.36 -13.71 38.79
N LEU A 522 -3.92 -12.72 38.11
CA LEU A 522 -3.24 -11.47 37.79
C LEU A 522 -3.86 -10.33 38.59
N VAL A 523 -3.02 -9.42 39.08
CA VAL A 523 -3.45 -8.08 39.49
C VAL A 523 -3.07 -7.15 38.36
N ILE A 524 -4.06 -6.69 37.61
CA ILE A 524 -3.88 -5.76 36.50
C ILE A 524 -4.34 -4.36 36.91
N LYS A 525 -3.74 -3.35 36.30
CA LYS A 525 -4.24 -1.98 36.31
C LYS A 525 -4.68 -1.61 34.90
N VAL A 526 -5.93 -1.23 34.74
CA VAL A 526 -6.51 -0.69 33.51
C VAL A 526 -6.53 0.82 33.64
N ASN A 527 -5.83 1.52 32.78
CA ASN A 527 -5.72 2.98 32.80
C ASN A 527 -6.28 3.56 31.50
N LEU A 528 -7.27 4.45 31.61
CA LEU A 528 -7.76 5.21 30.46
C LEU A 528 -6.72 6.31 30.16
N LEU A 529 -6.16 6.29 28.94
CA LEU A 529 -5.13 7.21 28.51
C LEU A 529 -5.70 8.62 28.37
N ASP A 530 -4.85 9.62 28.61
CA ASP A 530 -5.14 11.06 28.49
C ASP A 530 -6.31 11.61 29.35
N ALA A 531 -6.90 10.80 30.21
CA ALA A 531 -7.94 11.23 31.14
C ALA A 531 -7.40 12.21 32.19
N SER A 532 -8.06 13.36 32.34
CA SER A 532 -7.68 14.41 33.29
C SER A 532 -8.92 14.95 34.03
N PRO A 533 -9.20 14.50 35.27
CA PRO A 533 -8.34 13.70 36.15
C PRO A 533 -8.18 12.23 35.74
N ALA A 534 -7.09 11.59 36.18
CA ALA A 534 -6.77 10.21 35.81
C ALA A 534 -7.86 9.20 36.21
N VAL A 535 -8.28 8.38 35.25
CA VAL A 535 -9.28 7.31 35.40
C VAL A 535 -8.57 5.95 35.29
N TRP A 536 -8.68 5.13 36.33
CA TRP A 536 -8.09 3.79 36.32
C TRP A 536 -8.81 2.81 37.25
N ARG A 537 -8.67 1.52 36.97
CA ARG A 537 -9.19 0.39 37.76
C ARG A 537 -8.08 -0.61 38.03
N ARG A 538 -8.06 -1.20 39.23
CA ARG A 538 -7.15 -2.29 39.59
C ARG A 538 -7.96 -3.54 39.87
N ILE A 539 -7.73 -4.56 39.07
CA ILE A 539 -8.60 -5.74 38.98
C ILE A 539 -7.77 -6.99 39.26
N ARG A 540 -8.36 -7.93 39.98
CA ARG A 540 -7.87 -9.31 40.08
C ARG A 540 -8.62 -10.16 39.09
N ILE A 541 -7.92 -10.86 38.22
CA ILE A 541 -8.52 -11.72 37.18
C ILE A 541 -7.72 -13.01 37.01
N SER A 542 -8.28 -14.00 36.31
CA SER A 542 -7.53 -15.18 35.88
C SER A 542 -6.67 -14.82 34.67
N ASN A 543 -5.46 -15.39 34.58
CA ASN A 543 -4.69 -15.38 33.33
C ASN A 543 -5.31 -16.27 32.23
N GLN A 544 -6.35 -17.05 32.57
CA GLN A 544 -7.04 -17.94 31.64
C GLN A 544 -8.19 -17.27 30.90
N LEU A 545 -8.53 -16.01 31.22
CA LEU A 545 -9.55 -15.28 30.48
C LEU A 545 -9.14 -15.15 29.02
N THR A 546 -10.09 -15.23 28.09
CA THR A 546 -9.87 -14.85 26.70
C THR A 546 -9.78 -13.33 26.57
N LEU A 547 -9.31 -12.81 25.42
CA LEU A 547 -9.35 -11.38 25.14
C LEU A 547 -10.79 -10.85 25.14
N SER A 548 -11.73 -11.61 24.57
CA SER A 548 -13.17 -11.32 24.60
C SER A 548 -13.71 -11.24 26.03
N GLU A 549 -13.33 -12.17 26.91
CA GLU A 549 -13.71 -12.11 28.33
C GLU A 549 -13.05 -10.94 29.08
N LEU A 550 -11.82 -10.56 28.71
CA LEU A 550 -11.16 -9.38 29.26
C LEU A 550 -11.89 -8.09 28.83
N HIS A 551 -12.35 -8.02 27.58
CA HIS A 551 -13.19 -6.92 27.08
C HIS A 551 -14.43 -6.74 27.96
N GLU A 552 -15.20 -7.80 28.19
CA GLU A 552 -16.38 -7.78 29.07
C GLU A 552 -16.04 -7.30 30.49
N VAL A 553 -14.90 -7.76 31.05
CA VAL A 553 -14.42 -7.29 32.35
C VAL A 553 -14.13 -5.79 32.33
N ILE A 554 -13.48 -5.26 31.28
CA ILE A 554 -13.17 -3.84 31.17
C ILE A 554 -14.46 -3.01 31.08
N GLN A 555 -15.41 -3.43 30.23
CA GLN A 555 -16.72 -2.80 30.09
C GLN A 555 -17.42 -2.65 31.45
N ASP A 556 -17.51 -3.75 32.21
CA ASP A 556 -18.16 -3.77 33.52
C ASP A 556 -17.48 -2.85 34.56
N VAL A 557 -16.15 -2.80 34.57
CA VAL A 557 -15.43 -1.97 35.57
C VAL A 557 -15.39 -0.50 35.20
N MET A 558 -15.51 -0.18 33.91
CA MET A 558 -15.69 1.20 33.45
C MET A 558 -17.14 1.66 33.57
N GLY A 559 -18.10 0.72 33.49
CA GLY A 559 -19.53 1.01 33.55
C GLY A 559 -20.12 1.39 32.20
N TRP A 560 -19.55 0.84 31.13
CA TRP A 560 -20.00 1.03 29.75
C TRP A 560 -20.98 -0.05 29.32
N GLU A 561 -21.61 0.20 28.17
CA GLU A 561 -22.75 -0.57 27.68
C GLU A 561 -22.39 -1.63 26.64
N ASN A 562 -21.12 -1.75 26.26
CA ASN A 562 -20.64 -2.67 25.23
C ASN A 562 -21.39 -2.50 23.88
N ALA A 563 -21.62 -1.25 23.49
CA ALA A 563 -22.39 -0.85 22.31
C ALA A 563 -21.54 -0.68 21.03
N HIS A 564 -20.21 -0.61 21.16
CA HIS A 564 -19.30 -0.28 20.06
C HIS A 564 -18.23 -1.37 19.83
N LEU A 565 -17.57 -1.28 18.67
CA LEU A 565 -16.43 -2.14 18.34
C LEU A 565 -15.24 -1.88 19.28
N TYR A 566 -14.39 -2.89 19.41
CA TYR A 566 -13.18 -2.84 20.21
C TYR A 566 -12.04 -3.57 19.52
N SER A 567 -10.81 -3.25 19.91
CA SER A 567 -9.62 -3.96 19.47
C SER A 567 -8.59 -4.05 20.60
N PHE A 568 -7.69 -5.02 20.46
CA PHE A 568 -6.54 -5.20 21.33
C PHE A 568 -5.26 -4.99 20.53
N ASP A 569 -4.28 -4.29 21.10
CA ASP A 569 -2.95 -4.16 20.51
C ASP A 569 -1.84 -4.55 21.49
N ILE A 570 -0.75 -5.10 20.95
CA ILE A 570 0.48 -5.38 21.69
C ILE A 570 1.63 -4.70 20.98
N GLY A 571 2.23 -3.71 21.64
CA GLY A 571 3.39 -3.01 21.09
C GLY A 571 3.08 -2.28 19.78
N GLY A 572 1.82 -1.85 19.58
CA GLY A 572 1.37 -1.17 18.37
C GLY A 572 0.93 -2.10 17.24
N ILE A 573 0.79 -3.41 17.51
CA ILE A 573 0.25 -4.38 16.54
C ILE A 573 -1.12 -4.84 17.00
N GLU A 574 -2.13 -4.63 16.17
CA GLU A 574 -3.49 -5.07 16.42
C GLU A 574 -3.60 -6.60 16.37
N ILE A 575 -4.32 -7.18 17.31
CA ILE A 575 -4.66 -8.60 17.34
C ILE A 575 -5.93 -8.80 16.50
N PRO A 576 -5.93 -9.66 15.47
CA PRO A 576 -7.12 -9.92 14.66
C PRO A 576 -8.32 -10.38 15.49
N GLU A 577 -9.49 -9.81 15.20
CA GLU A 577 -10.73 -10.02 15.97
C GLU A 577 -11.12 -11.51 16.05
N GLU A 578 -10.87 -12.29 15.00
CA GLU A 578 -11.18 -13.73 14.96
C GLU A 578 -10.49 -14.55 16.07
N HIS A 579 -9.46 -13.98 16.72
CA HIS A 579 -8.72 -14.60 17.79
C HIS A 579 -9.19 -14.21 19.19
N ASN A 580 -10.10 -13.25 19.33
CA ASN A 580 -10.51 -12.72 20.64
C ASN A 580 -11.10 -13.79 21.57
N ASP A 581 -11.84 -14.75 21.01
CA ASP A 581 -12.45 -15.86 21.77
C ASP A 581 -11.49 -17.05 21.99
N GLN A 582 -10.33 -17.06 21.32
CA GLN A 582 -9.42 -18.21 21.32
C GLN A 582 -8.20 -17.96 22.21
N ILE A 583 -7.66 -16.75 22.16
CA ILE A 583 -6.41 -16.40 22.84
C ILE A 583 -6.69 -16.04 24.29
N ARG A 584 -5.99 -16.71 25.21
CA ARG A 584 -5.97 -16.37 26.63
C ARG A 584 -5.04 -15.21 26.92
N ILE A 585 -5.46 -14.28 27.78
CA ILE A 585 -4.70 -13.08 28.12
C ILE A 585 -3.35 -13.40 28.78
N GLY A 586 -3.24 -14.57 29.43
CA GLY A 586 -1.99 -15.05 30.02
C GLY A 586 -0.89 -15.33 29.01
N VAL A 587 -1.19 -15.38 27.71
CA VAL A 587 -0.17 -15.42 26.64
C VAL A 587 0.63 -14.11 26.64
N PHE A 588 -0.04 -12.98 26.86
CA PHE A 588 0.55 -11.63 26.76
C PHE A 588 0.89 -11.03 28.14
N LEU A 589 0.04 -11.29 29.13
CA LEU A 589 0.12 -10.72 30.47
C LEU A 589 0.81 -11.70 31.44
N ASN A 590 1.98 -12.21 31.04
CA ASN A 590 2.69 -13.31 31.71
C ASN A 590 3.78 -12.87 32.71
N ASP A 591 4.15 -11.59 32.70
CA ASP A 591 5.19 -11.01 33.56
C ASP A 591 4.75 -9.70 34.23
N ILE A 592 5.36 -9.38 35.38
CA ILE A 592 5.12 -8.09 36.05
C ILE A 592 5.65 -6.96 35.16
N GLY A 593 4.80 -5.98 34.85
CA GLY A 593 5.10 -4.88 33.93
C GLY A 593 4.68 -5.13 32.49
N ALA A 594 4.24 -6.35 32.13
CA ALA A 594 3.68 -6.62 30.82
C ALA A 594 2.43 -5.75 30.56
N THR A 595 2.29 -5.29 29.31
CA THR A 595 1.20 -4.40 28.89
C THR A 595 0.44 -4.93 27.69
N LEU A 596 -0.86 -4.64 27.67
CA LEU A 596 -1.77 -4.88 26.56
C LEU A 596 -2.60 -3.60 26.39
N ASN A 597 -2.72 -3.09 25.17
CA ASN A 597 -3.56 -1.94 24.89
C ASN A 597 -4.93 -2.42 24.45
N TYR A 598 -5.95 -1.61 24.76
CA TYR A 598 -7.33 -1.90 24.45
C TYR A 598 -8.02 -0.61 24.01
N GLN A 599 -8.56 -0.61 22.80
CA GLN A 599 -9.37 0.48 22.28
C GLN A 599 -10.84 0.07 22.30
N TYR A 600 -11.69 0.97 22.78
CA TYR A 600 -13.14 0.84 22.73
C TYR A 600 -13.75 2.04 22.04
N ASP A 601 -14.74 1.79 21.18
CA ASP A 601 -15.39 2.79 20.32
C ASP A 601 -14.40 3.46 19.35
N PHE A 602 -14.44 3.05 18.09
CA PHE A 602 -13.58 3.61 17.05
C PHE A 602 -13.99 5.03 16.62
N GLY A 603 -15.20 5.48 16.99
CA GLY A 603 -15.63 6.86 16.80
C GLY A 603 -15.02 7.78 17.86
N ASP A 604 -15.28 7.51 19.13
CA ASP A 604 -14.82 8.34 20.25
C ASP A 604 -13.35 8.09 20.64
N GLY A 605 -12.81 6.92 20.33
CA GLY A 605 -11.41 6.56 20.53
C GLY A 605 -11.01 6.42 22.00
N TRP A 606 -11.66 5.52 22.76
CA TRP A 606 -11.31 5.29 24.16
C TRP A 606 -10.13 4.32 24.31
N PHE A 607 -8.92 4.88 24.43
CA PHE A 607 -7.70 4.09 24.56
C PHE A 607 -7.34 3.76 26.01
N HIS A 608 -7.09 2.48 26.27
CA HIS A 608 -6.68 1.96 27.56
C HIS A 608 -5.34 1.25 27.47
N GLN A 609 -4.57 1.36 28.54
CA GLN A 609 -3.43 0.50 28.78
C GLN A 609 -3.72 -0.40 29.98
N VAL A 610 -3.65 -1.71 29.75
CA VAL A 610 -3.71 -2.76 30.76
C VAL A 610 -2.29 -3.12 31.15
N THR A 611 -1.95 -3.08 32.44
CA THR A 611 -0.61 -3.40 32.94
C THR A 611 -0.67 -4.44 34.05
N VAL A 612 0.17 -5.47 33.98
CA VAL A 612 0.32 -6.43 35.09
C VAL A 612 1.13 -5.80 36.22
N GLU A 613 0.52 -5.61 37.38
CA GLU A 613 1.23 -5.14 38.58
C GLU A 613 1.72 -6.28 39.46
N LYS A 614 1.05 -7.45 39.41
CA LYS A 614 1.42 -8.62 40.20
C LYS A 614 0.87 -9.91 39.61
N ILE A 615 1.64 -10.99 39.73
CA ILE A 615 1.20 -12.36 39.45
C ILE A 615 0.99 -13.09 40.78
N LEU A 616 -0.13 -13.80 40.88
CA LEU A 616 -0.55 -14.55 42.05
C LEU A 616 -0.37 -16.05 41.81
N PRO A 617 0.16 -16.80 42.79
CA PRO A 617 0.44 -18.23 42.64
C PRO A 617 -0.83 -19.10 42.57
N LYS A 618 -2.00 -18.54 42.88
CA LYS A 618 -3.30 -19.21 42.78
C LYS A 618 -4.16 -18.46 41.79
N ASP A 619 -4.94 -19.22 41.03
CA ASP A 619 -5.92 -18.71 40.09
C ASP A 619 -7.06 -17.91 40.77
N ILE A 620 -7.75 -17.11 39.97
CA ILE A 620 -8.88 -16.26 40.38
C ILE A 620 -10.12 -16.67 39.58
N PHE A 621 -11.05 -17.34 40.24
CA PHE A 621 -12.29 -17.80 39.60
C PHE A 621 -13.31 -16.70 39.38
N GLN A 622 -13.25 -15.60 40.15
CA GLN A 622 -14.17 -14.48 40.02
C GLN A 622 -13.37 -13.18 39.97
N PRO A 623 -13.45 -12.43 38.86
CA PRO A 623 -12.88 -11.10 38.78
C PRO A 623 -13.33 -10.17 39.89
N GLU A 624 -12.40 -9.37 40.43
CA GLU A 624 -12.68 -8.44 41.52
C GLU A 624 -11.92 -7.12 41.32
N VAL A 625 -12.64 -5.99 41.34
CA VAL A 625 -12.00 -4.68 41.45
C VAL A 625 -11.56 -4.45 42.89
N THR A 626 -10.26 -4.26 43.07
CA THR A 626 -9.62 -4.03 44.37
C THR A 626 -9.47 -2.55 44.71
N ALA A 627 -9.25 -1.71 43.69
CA ALA A 627 -9.13 -0.27 43.81
C ALA A 627 -9.44 0.42 42.47
N GLY A 628 -9.70 1.72 42.48
CA GLY A 628 -9.88 2.52 41.28
C GLY A 628 -9.94 4.00 41.63
N ASN A 629 -9.84 4.84 40.61
CA ASN A 629 -9.94 6.30 40.74
C ASN A 629 -10.60 6.90 39.51
N GLY A 630 -11.24 8.05 39.70
CA GLY A 630 -11.81 8.84 38.60
C GLY A 630 -13.14 8.27 38.09
N MET A 631 -14.03 9.20 37.74
CA MET A 631 -15.29 8.94 37.07
C MET A 631 -15.00 8.55 35.62
N CYS A 632 -15.57 7.45 35.14
CA CYS A 632 -15.44 7.08 33.74
C CYS A 632 -16.23 8.04 32.85
N PRO A 633 -15.76 8.27 31.61
CA PRO A 633 -16.57 8.92 30.59
C PRO A 633 -17.90 8.22 30.41
N ALA A 634 -18.95 8.99 30.17
CA ALA A 634 -20.23 8.44 29.71
C ALA A 634 -20.05 7.88 28.28
N GLU A 635 -20.88 6.89 27.93
CA GLU A 635 -21.01 6.42 26.55
C GLU A 635 -21.32 7.60 25.60
N ASP A 636 -20.83 7.54 24.37
CA ASP A 636 -21.06 8.57 23.33
C ASP A 636 -20.73 10.02 23.75
N SER A 637 -19.78 10.21 24.67
CA SER A 637 -19.43 11.53 25.20
C SER A 637 -18.41 12.31 24.36
N GLY A 638 -18.14 11.89 23.12
CA GLY A 638 -17.33 12.62 22.15
C GLY A 638 -15.82 12.48 22.36
N GLY A 639 -15.39 11.37 22.95
CA GLY A 639 -13.98 11.03 23.13
C GLY A 639 -13.25 11.80 24.24
N ILE A 640 -11.98 11.45 24.45
CA ILE A 640 -11.21 11.86 25.62
C ILE A 640 -11.03 13.39 25.74
N TRP A 641 -10.89 14.07 24.60
CA TRP A 641 -10.70 15.52 24.55
C TRP A 641 -11.97 16.27 24.97
N HIS A 642 -13.12 15.81 24.47
CA HIS A 642 -14.41 16.41 24.82
C HIS A 642 -14.76 16.13 26.28
N TRP A 643 -14.56 14.90 26.76
CA TRP A 643 -14.76 14.57 28.16
C TRP A 643 -13.93 15.44 29.12
N ASN A 644 -12.63 15.60 28.82
CA ASN A 644 -11.76 16.49 29.59
C ASN A 644 -12.21 17.95 29.55
N HIS A 645 -12.81 18.39 28.43
CA HIS A 645 -13.41 19.72 28.31
C HIS A 645 -14.65 19.85 29.19
N LEU A 646 -15.58 18.89 29.16
CA LEU A 646 -16.77 18.86 29.99
C LEU A 646 -16.43 18.91 31.49
N LEU A 647 -15.43 18.16 31.94
CA LEU A 647 -14.97 18.22 33.33
C LEU A 647 -14.36 19.57 33.73
N LYS A 648 -13.81 20.33 32.79
CA LYS A 648 -13.36 21.72 33.01
C LYS A 648 -14.54 22.68 33.02
N LEU A 649 -15.48 22.54 32.07
CA LEU A 649 -16.70 23.34 32.00
C LEU A 649 -17.51 23.23 33.29
N ARG A 650 -17.63 22.03 33.87
CA ARG A 650 -18.33 21.81 35.14
C ARG A 650 -17.79 22.65 36.31
N LYS A 651 -16.53 23.09 36.25
CA LYS A 651 -15.90 23.95 37.27
C LYS A 651 -16.09 25.45 37.00
N LYS A 652 -16.71 25.82 35.88
CA LYS A 652 -16.96 27.21 35.49
C LYS A 652 -18.10 27.78 36.35
N LYS A 653 -17.91 28.99 36.87
CA LYS A 653 -18.89 29.63 37.77
C LYS A 653 -20.17 30.11 37.07
N ILE A 654 -20.08 30.37 35.76
CA ILE A 654 -21.16 30.89 34.92
C ILE A 654 -21.04 30.19 33.58
N LEU A 655 -22.08 29.47 33.19
CA LEU A 655 -22.18 28.75 31.93
C LEU A 655 -23.05 29.52 30.93
N THR A 656 -22.77 29.37 29.63
CA THR A 656 -23.73 29.72 28.57
C THR A 656 -24.82 28.65 28.47
N GLU A 657 -25.90 28.93 27.73
CA GLU A 657 -26.98 27.96 27.46
C GLU A 657 -26.42 26.70 26.78
N ASP A 658 -25.64 26.87 25.71
CA ASP A 658 -24.97 25.77 25.01
C ASP A 658 -24.01 24.95 25.91
N GLU A 659 -23.31 25.59 26.84
CA GLU A 659 -22.40 24.90 27.77
C GLU A 659 -23.17 24.11 28.85
N ALA A 660 -24.34 24.60 29.25
CA ALA A 660 -25.21 23.89 30.18
C ALA A 660 -25.87 22.68 29.50
N GLU A 661 -26.32 22.83 28.25
CA GLU A 661 -26.88 21.75 27.43
C GLU A 661 -25.85 20.63 27.20
N GLN A 662 -24.60 20.97 26.88
CA GLN A 662 -23.52 20.00 26.73
C GLN A 662 -23.26 19.19 28.01
N LEU A 663 -23.29 19.83 29.18
CA LEU A 663 -23.12 19.13 30.45
C LEU A 663 -24.31 18.22 30.75
N GLU A 664 -25.54 18.69 30.52
CA GLU A 664 -26.76 17.91 30.73
C GLU A 664 -26.80 16.67 29.84
N TRP A 665 -26.42 16.82 28.57
CA TRP A 665 -26.38 15.70 27.61
C TRP A 665 -25.39 14.61 28.03
N ALA A 666 -24.26 15.00 28.61
CA ALA A 666 -23.27 14.07 29.17
C ALA A 666 -23.60 13.57 30.59
N GLY A 667 -24.78 13.89 31.13
CA GLY A 667 -25.20 13.51 32.48
C GLY A 667 -24.40 14.18 33.59
N LEU A 668 -23.82 15.35 33.33
CA LEU A 668 -23.00 16.12 34.28
C LEU A 668 -23.75 17.36 34.78
N SER A 669 -23.61 17.65 36.07
CA SER A 669 -24.15 18.85 36.70
C SER A 669 -23.06 19.72 37.35
N PRO A 670 -23.10 21.06 37.23
CA PRO A 670 -22.17 21.97 37.91
C PRO A 670 -22.23 21.89 39.44
N ASP A 671 -23.42 21.58 39.97
CA ASP A 671 -23.71 21.62 41.40
C ASP A 671 -23.50 20.26 42.09
N GLU A 672 -23.29 19.20 41.31
CA GLU A 672 -23.06 17.85 41.82
C GLU A 672 -21.56 17.51 41.86
N GLN A 673 -21.15 16.87 42.94
CA GLN A 673 -19.83 16.25 42.97
C GLN A 673 -19.86 15.08 41.98
N PRO A 674 -18.80 14.91 41.15
CA PRO A 674 -18.74 13.76 40.26
C PRO A 674 -18.77 12.53 41.14
N GLU A 675 -19.64 11.57 40.81
CA GLU A 675 -19.69 10.33 41.56
C GLU A 675 -18.30 9.69 41.53
N PRO A 676 -17.66 9.50 42.69
CA PRO A 676 -16.39 8.80 42.72
C PRO A 676 -16.62 7.37 42.24
N PHE A 677 -15.57 6.74 41.70
CA PHE A 677 -15.64 5.34 41.30
C PHE A 677 -16.30 4.44 42.36
N ASP A 678 -17.46 3.87 42.05
CA ASP A 678 -18.16 2.93 42.92
C ASP A 678 -17.65 1.50 42.72
N LYS A 679 -16.68 1.14 43.58
CA LYS A 679 -16.11 -0.20 43.65
C LYS A 679 -17.16 -1.28 43.96
N GLN A 680 -18.20 -0.99 44.75
CA GLN A 680 -19.22 -1.99 45.10
C GLN A 680 -20.11 -2.28 43.90
N GLN A 681 -20.51 -1.24 43.16
CA GLN A 681 -21.29 -1.39 41.95
C GLN A 681 -20.51 -2.12 40.84
N ALA A 682 -19.24 -1.76 40.60
CA ALA A 682 -18.40 -2.46 39.64
C ALA A 682 -18.24 -3.95 39.97
N ASN A 683 -18.01 -4.29 41.25
CA ASN A 683 -17.97 -5.69 41.67
C ASN A 683 -19.33 -6.39 41.62
N LYS A 684 -20.44 -5.66 41.67
CA LYS A 684 -21.79 -6.24 41.47
C LYS A 684 -22.01 -6.61 40.01
N ARG A 685 -21.58 -5.76 39.07
CA ARG A 685 -21.62 -6.04 37.62
C ARG A 685 -20.74 -7.25 37.27
N LEU A 686 -19.48 -7.26 37.70
CA LEU A 686 -18.58 -8.41 37.50
C LEU A 686 -19.16 -9.73 38.06
N LYS A 687 -19.83 -9.68 39.22
CA LYS A 687 -20.50 -10.88 39.75
C LYS A 687 -21.68 -11.34 38.91
N ALA A 688 -22.39 -10.45 38.23
CA ALA A 688 -23.47 -10.83 37.33
C ALA A 688 -22.92 -11.49 36.05
N LEU A 689 -21.81 -10.98 35.52
CA LEU A 689 -21.14 -11.51 34.33
C LEU A 689 -20.68 -12.97 34.50
N PHE A 690 -20.13 -13.32 35.67
CA PHE A 690 -19.54 -14.65 35.94
C PHE A 690 -20.41 -15.61 36.79
N ASN A 691 -21.64 -15.24 37.15
CA ASN A 691 -22.59 -16.15 37.83
C ASN A 691 -23.69 -16.58 36.85
N TYR A 692 -23.39 -17.59 36.02
CA TYR A 692 -24.40 -18.37 35.30
C TYR A 692 -24.57 -19.76 35.90
#